data_AF-A0A937RPJ1-F1
#
_entry.id   AF-A0A937RPJ1-F1
#
_cell.length_a   1.000
_cell.length_b   1.000
_cell.length_c   1.000
_cell.angle_alpha   90.00
_cell.angle_beta   90.00
_cell.angle_gamma   90.00
#
_symmetry.space_group_name_H-M   'P 1'
#
loop_
_entity.id
_entity.type
_entity.pdbx_description
1 polymer ?
#
loop_
_entity_poly.entity_id
_entity_poly.type
_entity_poly.pdbx_seq_one_letter_code
_entity_poly.pdbx_strand_id
1 'polypeptide(L)'
;MNDLVDWFTDDWRLLARLVDTRIEGIFDPLPSPYAARRDRRFADVARLVYDHLKKQGIEYETSVLDLSPGQRFLQGVRLPERVKAGRKGNCVELALIFAGYCLVAQLRPILLASKDHVLVAVWLDDEVGALDRGGHMRMPPEDHEFIDQGYLNESDVGRAKDALLARVAAGAGGATSGGAFLIVEPTAYTATDGVGYRTFDDACAQGRGWLARQSTVLQGLVDVGFVLKQYGDHRGRRWQPRPDRLGGKGRRRLAEALERLPKLALPVSSVLDRHALVQLSVTLRDESEAAAQEVSWLAGNLALVLETTLFLRAWRPRVTISQLWKAAADVLGDVATEEAGHGAPFDIRFADQDVIAWVALNSRAEEREDSADEGGGGVRRALVEFVVQLAADLATPIGTSVQAPTDGELAQDLTFQEWVGDLDLNYTIVNDIIQKVSAWRRPGPWRLVISLHSPDDEWPEEVQAWLVDSAGKARWEIPHSEPSRQRSATAVAAAVGRVLEWAREQASELEDVDLAVPTSFLGGDGGQSWRPEEMMAGGNRPTMLGQDYHVAARWSRRLNGGENIGLLQQRYNRIMKSPAAARVSWRAETDPDVLDDLLQKGKVPPVALGLSTVLHDGSMRTMLDLLLEESPIVLWPDQNGGAPTSTAWDAAKHALDAYWGPDVPRQLSEAYRLRRWGEPEASLPLALVRAVWEDIPWLEFCKSRNRRAAGAARVTRKIPQRHPDAGKAGPR
;
A
#
# COMPACT_ATOMS: atom_id res chain seq x y z
N MET A 1 -23.43 -21.92 5.03
CA MET A 1 -22.66 -21.55 6.23
C MET A 1 -21.53 -22.55 6.34
N ASN A 2 -20.29 -22.14 6.08
CA ASN A 2 -19.15 -23.04 6.23
C ASN A 2 -18.77 -23.07 7.71
N ASP A 3 -19.16 -24.16 8.39
CA ASP A 3 -18.94 -24.44 9.82
C ASP A 3 -17.54 -25.05 10.10
N LEU A 4 -16.66 -24.96 9.13
CA LEU A 4 -15.30 -25.47 9.13
C LEU A 4 -14.35 -24.28 9.00
N VAL A 5 -13.32 -24.25 9.84
CA VAL A 5 -12.20 -23.34 9.60
C VAL A 5 -11.20 -24.11 8.75
N ASP A 6 -11.04 -23.64 7.53
CA ASP A 6 -10.05 -24.19 6.63
C ASP A 6 -8.66 -23.74 7.06
N TRP A 7 -7.72 -24.67 7.08
CA TRP A 7 -6.31 -24.39 7.31
C TRP A 7 -5.44 -25.16 6.33
N PHE A 8 -4.28 -24.60 6.02
CA PHE A 8 -3.31 -25.16 5.09
C PHE A 8 -2.31 -26.04 5.82
N THR A 9 -2.13 -27.28 5.35
CA THR A 9 -1.18 -28.26 5.89
C THR A 9 0.29 -27.83 5.73
N ASP A 10 0.56 -26.83 4.87
CA ASP A 10 1.91 -26.31 4.63
C ASP A 10 2.31 -25.19 5.63
N ASP A 11 1.38 -24.65 6.43
CA ASP A 11 1.69 -23.65 7.48
C ASP A 11 1.06 -24.00 8.83
N TRP A 12 1.76 -24.86 9.57
CA TRP A 12 1.35 -25.32 10.89
C TRP A 12 1.19 -24.20 11.92
N ARG A 13 1.78 -23.01 11.71
CA ARG A 13 1.55 -21.85 12.60
C ARG A 13 0.07 -21.47 12.68
N LEU A 14 -0.71 -21.78 11.64
CA LEU A 14 -2.14 -21.55 11.62
C LEU A 14 -2.88 -22.41 12.67
N LEU A 15 -2.41 -23.61 13.01
CA LEU A 15 -3.01 -24.41 14.09
C LEU A 15 -2.97 -23.70 15.43
N ALA A 16 -1.85 -23.07 15.77
CA ALA A 16 -1.75 -22.33 17.02
C ALA A 16 -2.78 -21.19 17.09
N ARG A 17 -3.21 -20.64 15.95
CA ARG A 17 -4.29 -19.63 15.90
C ARG A 17 -5.68 -20.22 16.08
N LEU A 18 -5.86 -21.51 15.80
CA LEU A 18 -7.11 -22.24 16.05
C LEU A 18 -7.27 -22.67 17.51
N VAL A 19 -6.23 -22.52 18.33
CA VAL A 19 -6.32 -22.77 19.78
C VAL A 19 -7.14 -21.66 20.44
N ASP A 20 -8.36 -21.99 20.88
CA ASP A 20 -9.23 -21.05 21.57
C ASP A 20 -8.90 -20.98 23.08
N THR A 21 -8.45 -19.82 23.54
CA THR A 21 -8.18 -19.55 24.96
C THR A 21 -9.45 -19.31 25.80
N ARG A 22 -10.62 -19.20 25.16
CA ARG A 22 -11.93 -19.07 25.80
C ARG A 22 -12.60 -20.43 26.02
N ILE A 23 -11.83 -21.51 26.01
CA ILE A 23 -12.35 -22.88 26.05
C ILE A 23 -13.24 -23.16 27.28
N GLU A 24 -13.03 -22.48 28.41
CA GLU A 24 -13.91 -22.56 29.61
C GLU A 24 -15.28 -21.89 29.45
N GLY A 25 -15.46 -21.04 28.43
CA GLY A 25 -16.78 -20.52 28.05
C GLY A 25 -17.54 -21.48 27.12
N ILE A 26 -16.83 -22.44 26.52
CA ILE A 26 -17.38 -23.41 25.58
C ILE A 26 -17.66 -24.72 26.31
N PHE A 27 -16.67 -25.24 27.03
CA PHE A 27 -16.71 -26.45 27.85
C PHE A 27 -16.83 -26.09 29.34
N ASP A 28 -16.99 -27.09 30.22
CA ASP A 28 -17.09 -26.82 31.66
C ASP A 28 -15.78 -26.20 32.18
N PRO A 29 -15.82 -25.25 33.13
CA PRO A 29 -14.60 -24.61 33.64
C PRO A 29 -13.67 -25.62 34.31
N LEU A 30 -12.36 -25.41 34.16
CA LEU A 30 -11.36 -26.30 34.75
C LEU A 30 -11.38 -26.15 36.28
N PRO A 31 -11.29 -27.24 37.06
CA PRO A 31 -11.02 -27.12 38.48
C PRO A 31 -9.74 -26.31 38.72
N SER A 32 -9.74 -25.43 39.73
CA SER A 32 -8.63 -24.49 39.93
C SER A 32 -7.27 -25.20 39.99
N PRO A 33 -6.34 -24.93 39.05
CA PRO A 33 -5.01 -25.55 39.05
C PRO A 33 -4.03 -24.86 40.01
N TYR A 34 -4.48 -23.84 40.76
CA TYR A 34 -3.63 -22.92 41.50
C TYR A 34 -2.69 -23.61 42.50
N ALA A 35 -3.19 -24.58 43.27
CA ALA A 35 -2.37 -25.27 44.27
C ALA A 35 -1.23 -26.07 43.63
N ALA A 36 -1.52 -26.86 42.59
CA ALA A 36 -0.51 -27.64 41.88
C ALA A 36 0.50 -26.75 41.14
N ARG A 37 0.04 -25.65 40.53
CA ARG A 37 0.91 -24.65 39.89
C ARG A 37 1.85 -23.95 40.85
N ARG A 38 1.33 -23.51 42.00
CA ARG A 38 2.13 -22.84 43.04
C ARG A 38 3.29 -23.73 43.50
N ASP A 39 3.05 -25.03 43.58
CA ASP A 39 4.06 -26.01 43.96
C ASP A 39 4.91 -26.48 42.75
N ARG A 40 4.77 -25.85 41.58
CA ARG A 40 5.43 -26.19 40.30
C ARG A 40 5.23 -27.63 39.83
N ARG A 41 4.10 -28.23 40.20
CA ARG A 41 3.72 -29.59 39.79
C ARG A 41 2.96 -29.56 38.47
N PHE A 42 3.59 -29.05 37.41
CA PHE A 42 2.94 -28.86 36.11
C PHE A 42 2.44 -30.16 35.47
N ALA A 43 3.08 -31.30 35.78
CA ALA A 43 2.59 -32.61 35.38
C ALA A 43 1.22 -32.95 36.00
N ASP A 44 1.01 -32.60 37.28
CA ASP A 44 -0.29 -32.77 37.94
C ASP A 44 -1.35 -31.85 37.33
N VAL A 45 -0.97 -30.65 36.88
CA VAL A 45 -1.87 -29.72 36.17
C VAL A 45 -2.25 -30.27 34.79
N ALA A 46 -1.30 -30.82 34.04
CA ALA A 46 -1.58 -31.45 32.75
C ALA A 46 -2.50 -32.67 32.90
N ARG A 47 -2.27 -33.49 33.94
CA ARG A 47 -3.17 -34.59 34.32
C ARG A 47 -4.57 -34.09 34.66
N LEU A 48 -4.68 -33.00 35.42
CA LEU A 48 -5.97 -32.38 35.75
C LEU A 48 -6.73 -31.94 34.48
N VAL A 49 -6.05 -31.30 33.52
CA VAL A 49 -6.63 -30.92 32.23
C VAL A 49 -7.11 -32.15 31.45
N TYR A 50 -6.30 -33.20 31.39
CA TYR A 50 -6.66 -34.44 30.71
C TYR A 50 -7.89 -35.11 31.34
N ASP A 51 -7.88 -35.29 32.66
CA ASP A 51 -8.98 -35.94 33.39
C ASP A 51 -10.27 -35.11 33.32
N HIS A 52 -10.17 -33.79 33.21
CA HIS A 52 -11.29 -32.90 32.95
C HIS A 52 -11.90 -33.13 31.57
N LEU A 53 -11.07 -33.15 30.52
CA LEU A 53 -11.52 -33.39 29.14
C LEU A 53 -12.10 -34.80 28.97
N LYS A 54 -11.52 -35.81 29.62
CA LYS A 54 -12.06 -37.17 29.68
C LYS A 54 -13.51 -37.21 30.18
N LYS A 55 -13.86 -36.39 31.18
CA LYS A 55 -15.23 -36.31 31.73
C LYS A 55 -16.23 -35.66 30.78
N GLN A 56 -15.76 -34.88 29.81
CA GLN A 56 -16.62 -34.29 28.78
C GLN A 56 -17.19 -35.36 27.83
N GLY A 57 -16.58 -36.56 27.80
CA GLY A 57 -17.05 -37.72 27.04
C GLY A 57 -17.18 -37.43 25.56
N ILE A 58 -16.12 -36.86 24.99
CA ILE A 58 -15.95 -36.64 23.55
C ILE A 58 -15.43 -37.96 22.97
N GLU A 59 -16.04 -38.43 21.88
CA GLU A 59 -15.66 -39.63 21.15
C GLU A 59 -14.63 -39.30 20.07
N TYR A 60 -13.74 -40.25 19.78
CA TYR A 60 -12.80 -40.11 18.67
C TYR A 60 -13.53 -40.31 17.36
N GLU A 61 -13.33 -39.40 16.42
CA GLU A 61 -13.80 -39.56 15.06
C GLU A 61 -12.61 -39.83 14.13
N THR A 62 -12.60 -41.02 13.51
CA THR A 62 -11.56 -41.45 12.55
C THR A 62 -11.81 -40.86 11.16
N SER A 63 -12.38 -39.65 11.07
CA SER A 63 -12.52 -38.98 9.77
C SER A 63 -11.16 -38.91 9.08
N VAL A 64 -11.14 -39.13 7.76
CA VAL A 64 -9.90 -39.21 6.99
C VAL A 64 -9.22 -37.85 7.02
N LEU A 65 -8.24 -37.70 7.89
CA LEU A 65 -7.30 -36.60 7.88
C LEU A 65 -6.14 -37.01 6.98
N ASP A 66 -6.01 -36.36 5.82
CA ASP A 66 -4.79 -36.42 5.04
C ASP A 66 -3.93 -35.19 5.40
N LEU A 67 -2.85 -35.40 6.15
CA LEU A 67 -1.88 -34.34 6.48
C LEU A 67 -0.62 -34.46 5.59
N SER A 68 -0.70 -35.14 4.43
CA SER A 68 0.43 -35.25 3.51
C SER A 68 0.87 -33.87 2.98
N PRO A 69 2.18 -33.55 2.94
CA PRO A 69 2.66 -32.29 2.36
C PRO A 69 2.36 -32.25 0.86
N GLY A 70 1.91 -31.09 0.35
CA GLY A 70 1.70 -30.88 -1.09
C GLY A 70 0.31 -31.22 -1.64
N GLN A 71 -0.62 -31.72 -0.81
CA GLN A 71 -2.05 -31.69 -1.16
C GLN A 71 -2.66 -30.37 -0.67
N ARG A 72 -2.87 -29.42 -1.58
CA ARG A 72 -3.47 -28.09 -1.31
C ARG A 72 -4.97 -28.13 -0.96
N PHE A 73 -5.48 -29.22 -0.37
CA PHE A 73 -6.88 -29.25 0.04
C PHE A 73 -7.01 -28.60 1.41
N LEU A 74 -7.92 -27.62 1.50
CA LEU A 74 -8.40 -27.03 2.74
C LEU A 74 -8.92 -28.17 3.64
N GLN A 75 -8.22 -28.45 4.73
CA GLN A 75 -8.73 -29.38 5.72
C GLN A 75 -9.63 -28.58 6.66
N GLY A 76 -10.89 -28.95 6.77
CA GLY A 76 -11.79 -28.28 7.71
C GLY A 76 -11.53 -28.73 9.14
N VAL A 77 -11.17 -27.81 10.02
CA VAL A 77 -11.14 -28.03 11.48
C VAL A 77 -12.42 -27.46 12.08
N ARG A 78 -13.19 -28.29 12.79
CA ARG A 78 -14.38 -27.81 13.50
C ARG A 78 -13.96 -26.97 14.70
N LEU A 79 -14.70 -25.89 14.91
CA LEU A 79 -14.55 -25.07 16.12
C LEU A 79 -14.91 -25.87 17.38
N PRO A 80 -14.34 -25.53 18.56
CA PRO A 80 -14.56 -26.28 19.79
C PRO A 80 -16.05 -26.42 20.19
N GLU A 81 -16.90 -25.44 19.86
CA GLU A 81 -18.35 -25.47 20.09
C GLU A 81 -19.02 -26.61 19.32
N ARG A 82 -18.56 -26.87 18.09
CA ARG A 82 -19.09 -27.94 17.23
C ARG A 82 -18.61 -29.31 17.71
N VAL A 83 -17.35 -29.41 18.12
CA VAL A 83 -16.81 -30.63 18.75
C VAL A 83 -17.59 -30.95 20.02
N LYS A 84 -17.88 -29.95 20.86
CA LYS A 84 -18.71 -30.13 22.07
C LYS A 84 -20.13 -30.56 21.71
N ALA A 85 -20.78 -29.88 20.77
CA ALA A 85 -22.16 -30.16 20.38
C ALA A 85 -22.32 -31.56 19.75
N GLY A 86 -21.38 -31.96 18.90
CA GLY A 86 -21.35 -33.28 18.29
C GLY A 86 -20.80 -34.38 19.19
N ARG A 87 -20.16 -34.01 20.30
CA ARG A 87 -19.39 -34.92 21.18
C ARG A 87 -18.40 -35.80 20.42
N LYS A 88 -17.85 -35.29 19.32
CA LYS A 88 -16.95 -36.02 18.42
C LYS A 88 -15.82 -35.10 17.97
N GLY A 89 -14.60 -35.60 18.00
CA GLY A 89 -13.42 -34.87 17.54
C GLY A 89 -12.36 -35.77 16.94
N ASN A 90 -11.65 -35.28 15.93
CA ASN A 90 -10.48 -35.95 15.36
C ASN A 90 -9.18 -35.54 16.10
N CYS A 91 -8.02 -36.08 15.70
CA CYS A 91 -6.78 -35.86 16.45
C CYS A 91 -6.35 -34.38 16.49
N VAL A 92 -6.57 -33.62 15.41
CA VAL A 92 -6.26 -32.19 15.35
C VAL A 92 -7.14 -31.40 16.32
N GLU A 93 -8.45 -31.57 16.23
CA GLU A 93 -9.44 -30.85 17.05
C GLU A 93 -9.22 -31.12 18.55
N LEU A 94 -8.97 -32.37 18.91
CA LEU A 94 -8.71 -32.78 20.28
C LEU A 94 -7.38 -32.20 20.80
N ALA A 95 -6.32 -32.18 19.98
CA ALA A 95 -5.06 -31.54 20.34
C ALA A 95 -5.22 -30.03 20.57
N LEU A 96 -6.00 -29.34 19.72
CA LEU A 96 -6.28 -27.91 19.86
C LEU A 96 -7.06 -27.58 21.14
N ILE A 97 -8.09 -28.38 21.46
CA ILE A 97 -8.87 -28.23 22.69
C ILE A 97 -8.00 -28.46 23.93
N PHE A 98 -7.18 -29.51 23.92
CA PHE A 98 -6.24 -29.80 25.01
C PHE A 98 -5.21 -28.67 25.19
N ALA A 99 -4.65 -28.14 24.09
CA ALA A 99 -3.76 -27.00 24.13
C ALA A 99 -4.45 -25.73 24.67
N GLY A 100 -5.71 -25.48 24.31
CA GLY A 100 -6.50 -24.36 24.83
C GLY A 100 -6.63 -24.40 26.35
N TYR A 101 -6.96 -25.57 26.91
CA TYR A 101 -7.01 -25.76 28.35
C TYR A 101 -5.64 -25.67 29.03
N CYS A 102 -4.58 -26.13 28.37
CA CYS A 102 -3.22 -25.93 28.86
C CYS A 102 -2.91 -24.44 29.03
N LEU A 103 -3.24 -23.60 28.03
CA LEU A 103 -3.04 -22.15 28.12
C LEU A 103 -3.86 -21.49 29.23
N VAL A 104 -5.12 -21.89 29.41
CA VAL A 104 -5.96 -21.45 30.54
C VAL A 104 -5.32 -21.83 31.88
N ALA A 105 -4.80 -23.04 31.97
CA ALA A 105 -4.03 -23.52 33.12
C ALA A 105 -2.61 -22.93 33.21
N GLN A 106 -2.24 -21.98 32.33
CA GLN A 106 -0.91 -21.36 32.21
C GLN A 106 0.24 -22.34 31.96
N LEU A 107 -0.06 -23.51 31.42
CA LEU A 107 0.90 -24.43 30.83
C LEU A 107 1.28 -23.94 29.43
N ARG A 108 2.45 -24.35 28.95
CA ARG A 108 2.95 -24.03 27.60
C ARG A 108 2.84 -25.28 26.71
N PRO A 109 1.77 -25.39 25.90
CA PRO A 109 1.60 -26.50 24.96
C PRO A 109 2.35 -26.25 23.66
N ILE A 110 2.91 -27.32 23.11
CA ILE A 110 3.56 -27.40 21.81
C ILE A 110 2.83 -28.46 20.99
N LEU A 111 2.31 -28.10 19.83
CA LEU A 111 1.70 -29.05 18.91
C LEU A 111 2.79 -29.79 18.14
N LEU A 112 2.69 -31.12 18.10
CA LEU A 112 3.58 -31.99 17.34
C LEU A 112 2.78 -32.62 16.22
N ALA A 113 3.04 -32.20 15.00
CA ALA A 113 2.30 -32.68 13.83
C ALA A 113 3.10 -33.72 13.05
N SER A 114 2.48 -34.85 12.72
CA SER A 114 2.94 -35.82 11.73
C SER A 114 1.94 -35.92 10.57
N LYS A 115 2.33 -36.68 9.54
CA LYS A 115 1.52 -36.94 8.34
C LYS A 115 0.10 -37.48 8.62
N ASP A 116 -0.09 -38.13 9.74
CA ASP A 116 -1.28 -38.89 10.08
C ASP A 116 -1.84 -38.53 11.46
N HIS A 117 -1.17 -37.65 12.21
CA HIS A 117 -1.52 -37.45 13.62
C HIS A 117 -1.03 -36.13 14.22
N VAL A 118 -1.68 -35.69 15.29
CA VAL A 118 -1.25 -34.52 16.09
C VAL A 118 -1.19 -34.89 17.57
N LEU A 119 -0.03 -34.68 18.17
CA LEU A 119 0.21 -34.84 19.61
C LEU A 119 0.38 -33.46 20.27
N VAL A 120 0.34 -33.43 21.60
CA VAL A 120 0.69 -32.22 22.37
C VAL A 120 1.84 -32.54 23.32
N ALA A 121 2.93 -31.79 23.18
CA ALA A 121 3.98 -31.73 24.19
C ALA A 121 3.67 -30.60 25.19
N VAL A 122 3.71 -30.89 26.49
CA VAL A 122 3.53 -29.89 27.54
C VAL A 122 4.88 -29.63 28.19
N TRP A 123 5.33 -28.37 28.12
CA TRP A 123 6.56 -27.92 28.78
C TRP A 123 6.37 -27.88 30.30
N LEU A 124 7.27 -28.49 31.07
CA LEU A 124 7.15 -28.64 32.52
C LEU A 124 8.07 -27.73 33.35
N ASP A 125 8.99 -26.96 32.75
CA ASP A 125 9.89 -26.16 33.60
C ASP A 125 9.34 -24.77 33.97
N ASP A 126 8.45 -24.22 33.14
CA ASP A 126 7.92 -22.88 33.33
C ASP A 126 6.49 -22.72 32.79
N GLU A 127 5.82 -21.68 33.28
CA GLU A 127 4.49 -21.27 32.84
C GLU A 127 4.55 -20.47 31.53
N VAL A 128 3.43 -20.43 30.79
CA VAL A 128 3.34 -19.62 29.56
C VAL A 128 3.62 -18.12 29.83
N GLY A 129 3.22 -17.59 30.98
CA GLY A 129 3.47 -16.20 31.38
C GLY A 129 4.94 -15.88 31.66
N ALA A 130 5.82 -16.88 31.66
CA ALA A 130 7.25 -16.66 31.74
C ALA A 130 7.85 -16.10 30.45
N LEU A 131 7.17 -16.32 29.31
CA LEU A 131 7.51 -15.67 28.04
C LEU A 131 7.44 -14.14 28.16
N ASP A 132 6.55 -13.60 29.00
CA ASP A 132 6.35 -12.15 29.16
C ASP A 132 7.46 -11.45 29.97
N ARG A 133 8.23 -12.20 30.76
CA ARG A 133 9.20 -11.61 31.69
C ARG A 133 10.46 -11.08 31.01
N GLY A 134 10.58 -11.15 29.68
CA GLY A 134 11.64 -10.51 28.87
C GLY A 134 13.08 -10.96 29.18
N GLY A 135 13.28 -11.79 30.21
CA GLY A 135 14.52 -12.47 30.44
C GLY A 135 14.67 -13.49 29.33
N HIS A 136 15.70 -13.32 28.50
CA HIS A 136 16.41 -14.46 27.94
C HIS A 136 16.59 -15.46 29.10
N MET A 137 15.68 -16.43 29.17
CA MET A 137 15.70 -17.43 30.22
C MET A 137 17.07 -18.09 30.18
N ARG A 138 17.50 -18.61 31.34
CA ARG A 138 18.54 -19.65 31.42
C ARG A 138 18.04 -20.91 30.69
N MET A 139 17.80 -20.81 29.40
CA MET A 139 17.51 -21.95 28.56
C MET A 139 18.86 -22.51 28.12
N PRO A 140 18.99 -23.83 28.05
CA PRO A 140 20.09 -24.44 27.33
C PRO A 140 20.17 -23.84 25.91
N PRO A 141 21.37 -23.50 25.39
CA PRO A 141 21.54 -22.89 24.08
C PRO A 141 20.85 -23.64 22.92
N GLU A 142 20.63 -24.95 23.07
CA GLU A 142 19.88 -25.77 22.11
C GLU A 142 18.37 -25.45 22.00
N ASP A 143 17.79 -24.64 22.91
CA ASP A 143 16.36 -24.29 22.89
C ASP A 143 16.01 -23.07 22.03
N HIS A 144 17.02 -22.27 21.67
CA HIS A 144 16.81 -21.06 20.88
C HIS A 144 16.28 -21.38 19.48
N GLU A 145 16.72 -22.50 18.87
CA GLU A 145 16.23 -22.93 17.55
C GLU A 145 14.74 -23.30 17.58
N PHE A 146 14.26 -23.95 18.65
CA PHE A 146 12.83 -24.28 18.82
C PHE A 146 11.94 -23.04 18.98
N ILE A 147 12.48 -21.96 19.56
CA ILE A 147 11.69 -20.84 20.06
C ILE A 147 11.77 -19.61 19.15
N ASP A 148 12.93 -19.28 18.56
CA ASP A 148 13.11 -18.00 17.86
C ASP A 148 12.14 -17.77 16.68
N GLN A 149 11.61 -18.85 16.08
CA GLN A 149 10.66 -18.77 14.97
C GLN A 149 9.23 -19.23 15.33
N GLY A 150 9.01 -19.72 16.56
CA GLY A 150 7.72 -20.30 17.00
C GLY A 150 7.25 -21.53 16.21
N TYR A 151 8.08 -22.00 15.28
CA TYR A 151 7.81 -23.07 14.33
C TYR A 151 9.11 -23.60 13.74
N LEU A 152 9.23 -24.92 13.66
CA LEU A 152 10.29 -25.59 12.91
C LEU A 152 9.72 -26.26 11.66
N ASN A 153 10.37 -26.04 10.52
CA ASN A 153 10.02 -26.66 9.24
C ASN A 153 10.65 -28.06 9.09
N GLU A 154 10.22 -28.80 8.07
CA GLU A 154 10.62 -30.19 7.80
C GLU A 154 12.14 -30.46 7.84
N SER A 155 12.98 -29.48 7.45
CA SER A 155 14.44 -29.64 7.43
C SER A 155 15.10 -29.64 8.83
N ASP A 156 14.46 -29.02 9.82
CA ASP A 156 14.97 -28.90 11.19
C ASP A 156 14.25 -29.81 12.20
N VAL A 157 13.06 -30.28 11.83
CA VAL A 157 12.17 -31.07 12.69
C VAL A 157 12.77 -32.43 13.08
N GLY A 158 13.62 -33.05 12.24
CA GLY A 158 14.30 -34.30 12.57
C GLY A 158 15.22 -34.19 13.79
N ARG A 159 16.06 -33.15 13.83
CA ARG A 159 16.94 -32.87 14.99
C ARG A 159 16.12 -32.53 16.23
N ALA A 160 15.06 -31.75 16.04
CA ALA A 160 14.15 -31.37 17.09
C ALA A 160 13.41 -32.57 17.72
N LYS A 161 12.96 -33.52 16.90
CA LYS A 161 12.34 -34.78 17.35
C LYS A 161 13.27 -35.55 18.29
N ASP A 162 14.52 -35.73 17.89
CA ASP A 162 15.51 -36.49 18.67
C ASP A 162 15.84 -35.80 20.00
N ALA A 163 15.99 -34.48 19.99
CA ALA A 163 16.20 -33.69 21.21
C ALA A 163 14.99 -33.78 22.16
N LEU A 164 13.77 -33.75 21.62
CA LEU A 164 12.53 -33.87 22.39
C LEU A 164 12.39 -35.26 23.01
N LEU A 165 12.71 -36.33 22.26
CA LEU A 165 12.76 -37.70 22.77
C LEU A 165 13.81 -37.89 23.87
N ALA A 166 15.01 -37.33 23.68
CA ALA A 166 16.08 -37.41 24.69
C ALA A 166 15.66 -36.75 26.02
N ARG A 167 14.93 -35.62 25.95
CA ARG A 167 14.44 -34.91 27.14
C ARG A 167 13.28 -35.60 27.82
N VAL A 168 12.38 -36.19 27.06
CA VAL A 168 11.31 -37.03 27.60
C VAL A 168 11.90 -38.25 28.32
N ALA A 169 12.97 -38.85 27.79
CA ALA A 169 13.69 -39.94 28.44
C ALA A 169 14.41 -39.50 29.73
N ALA A 170 15.02 -38.30 29.73
CA ALA A 170 15.69 -37.74 30.90
C ALA A 170 14.71 -37.38 32.04
N GLY A 171 13.54 -36.81 31.70
CA GLY A 171 12.50 -36.41 32.66
C GLY A 171 11.85 -37.59 33.40
N ALA A 172 11.82 -38.78 32.80
CA ALA A 172 11.28 -39.99 33.43
C ALA A 172 12.14 -40.49 34.62
N GLY A 173 13.40 -40.03 34.73
CA GLY A 173 14.33 -40.41 35.79
C GLY A 173 14.27 -39.59 37.08
N GLY A 174 13.35 -38.61 37.19
CA GLY A 174 13.02 -37.93 38.44
C GLY A 174 14.00 -36.82 38.91
N ALA A 175 15.12 -36.56 38.23
CA ALA A 175 16.04 -35.50 38.66
C ALA A 175 16.98 -35.00 37.54
N THR A 176 16.51 -34.11 36.66
CA THR A 176 17.42 -33.21 35.92
C THR A 176 16.74 -31.86 35.66
N SER A 177 17.46 -30.78 35.96
CA SER A 177 17.07 -29.37 35.83
C SER A 177 17.15 -28.85 34.39
N GLY A 178 16.57 -29.57 33.42
CA GLY A 178 16.61 -29.16 32.02
C GLY A 178 15.45 -29.73 31.18
N GLY A 179 14.61 -28.83 30.69
CA GLY A 179 13.69 -29.00 29.56
C GLY A 179 12.73 -30.17 29.65
N ALA A 180 12.08 -30.44 30.78
CA ALA A 180 11.21 -31.61 30.87
C ALA A 180 9.89 -31.41 30.09
N PHE A 181 9.49 -32.43 29.32
CA PHE A 181 8.24 -32.45 28.54
C PHE A 181 7.38 -33.66 28.89
N LEU A 182 6.05 -33.48 28.80
CA LEU A 182 5.11 -34.59 28.68
C LEU A 182 4.56 -34.65 27.27
N ILE A 183 4.65 -35.81 26.62
CA ILE A 183 4.03 -36.06 25.33
C ILE A 183 2.68 -36.70 25.59
N VAL A 184 1.61 -35.95 25.38
CA VAL A 184 0.24 -36.41 25.60
C VAL A 184 -0.36 -36.77 24.25
N GLU A 185 -0.95 -37.96 24.17
CA GLU A 185 -1.84 -38.39 23.10
C GLU A 185 -3.28 -37.91 23.42
N PRO A 186 -3.78 -36.81 22.82
CA PRO A 186 -5.09 -36.26 23.18
C PRO A 186 -6.24 -37.15 22.72
N THR A 187 -6.02 -38.04 21.76
CA THR A 187 -7.08 -38.99 21.37
C THR A 187 -7.35 -40.05 22.44
N ALA A 188 -6.41 -40.27 23.37
CA ALA A 188 -6.52 -41.32 24.40
C ALA A 188 -7.59 -41.04 25.48
N TYR A 189 -8.06 -39.79 25.63
CA TYR A 189 -9.16 -39.47 26.55
C TYR A 189 -10.55 -39.67 25.93
N THR A 190 -10.61 -40.28 24.75
CA THR A 190 -11.86 -40.66 24.09
C THR A 190 -12.03 -42.19 24.14
N ALA A 191 -13.27 -42.66 24.09
CA ALA A 191 -13.53 -44.09 23.91
C ALA A 191 -13.40 -44.43 22.41
N THR A 192 -12.53 -45.37 22.05
CA THR A 192 -12.57 -46.03 20.73
C THR A 192 -13.39 -47.30 20.85
N ASP A 193 -14.19 -47.65 19.85
CA ASP A 193 -15.08 -48.82 19.84
C ASP A 193 -14.53 -50.04 20.60
N GLY A 194 -15.09 -50.28 21.80
CA GLY A 194 -14.77 -51.44 22.65
C GLY A 194 -13.58 -51.29 23.60
N VAL A 195 -12.79 -50.21 23.54
CA VAL A 195 -11.69 -49.94 24.46
C VAL A 195 -12.03 -48.68 25.28
N GLY A 196 -12.34 -48.87 26.56
CA GLY A 196 -12.70 -47.77 27.46
C GLY A 196 -11.61 -46.69 27.58
N TYR A 197 -11.98 -45.56 28.17
CA TYR A 197 -11.10 -44.40 28.32
C TYR A 197 -9.76 -44.73 28.98
N ARG A 198 -8.66 -44.31 28.36
CA ARG A 198 -7.30 -44.52 28.90
C ARG A 198 -7.01 -43.58 30.07
N THR A 199 -6.06 -43.96 30.93
CA THR A 199 -5.54 -43.07 31.98
C THR A 199 -4.61 -42.01 31.37
N PHE A 200 -4.32 -40.94 32.11
CA PHE A 200 -3.33 -39.94 31.66
C PHE A 200 -1.95 -40.56 31.43
N ASP A 201 -1.54 -41.51 32.27
CA ASP A 201 -0.24 -42.16 32.17
C ASP A 201 -0.17 -43.06 30.91
N ASP A 202 -1.28 -43.73 30.57
CA ASP A 202 -1.42 -44.49 29.31
C ASP A 202 -1.37 -43.56 28.10
N ALA A 203 -2.03 -42.41 28.15
CA ALA A 203 -1.97 -41.40 27.08
C ALA A 203 -0.55 -40.88 26.87
N CYS A 204 0.18 -40.65 27.97
CA CYS A 204 1.56 -40.25 27.89
C CYS A 204 2.47 -41.36 27.34
N ALA A 205 2.25 -42.61 27.76
CA ALA A 205 2.97 -43.76 27.24
C ALA A 205 2.71 -43.96 25.73
N GLN A 206 1.47 -43.77 25.30
CA GLN A 206 1.09 -43.84 23.89
C GLN A 206 1.71 -42.70 23.08
N GLY A 207 1.68 -41.46 23.57
CA GLY A 207 2.31 -40.32 22.90
C GLY A 207 3.81 -40.51 22.72
N ARG A 208 4.51 -41.02 23.74
CA ARG A 208 5.92 -41.45 23.64
C ARG A 208 6.12 -42.56 22.62
N GLY A 209 5.25 -43.57 22.65
CA GLY A 209 5.29 -44.69 21.72
C GLY A 209 5.11 -44.25 20.27
N TRP A 210 4.21 -43.30 20.00
CA TRP A 210 4.05 -42.68 18.69
C TRP A 210 5.31 -41.94 18.26
N LEU A 211 5.82 -41.04 19.10
CA LEU A 211 6.99 -40.24 18.76
C LEU A 211 8.25 -41.10 18.54
N ALA A 212 8.40 -42.19 19.30
CA ALA A 212 9.53 -43.11 19.19
C ALA A 212 9.50 -44.03 17.95
N ARG A 213 8.38 -44.12 17.22
CA ARG A 213 8.32 -44.89 15.97
C ARG A 213 9.25 -44.26 14.94
N GLN A 214 10.08 -45.11 14.32
CA GLN A 214 10.93 -44.69 13.21
C GLN A 214 10.13 -44.17 12.01
N SER A 215 8.92 -44.70 11.81
CA SER A 215 8.01 -44.28 10.73
C SER A 215 7.36 -42.91 10.96
N THR A 216 7.38 -42.38 12.18
CA THR A 216 6.75 -41.08 12.48
C THR A 216 7.68 -39.96 12.04
N VAL A 217 7.36 -39.34 10.91
CA VAL A 217 8.00 -38.12 10.44
C VAL A 217 7.17 -36.95 10.94
N LEU A 218 7.75 -36.15 11.84
CA LEU A 218 7.13 -34.89 12.23
C LEU A 218 7.26 -33.91 11.05
N GLN A 219 6.17 -33.22 10.72
CA GLN A 219 6.10 -32.21 9.67
C GLN A 219 6.18 -30.80 10.26
N GLY A 220 5.77 -30.64 11.51
CA GLY A 220 5.77 -29.35 12.20
C GLY A 220 5.79 -29.49 13.72
N LEU A 221 6.43 -28.51 14.34
CA LEU A 221 6.44 -28.28 15.78
C LEU A 221 5.99 -26.83 16.01
N VAL A 222 4.94 -26.62 16.80
CA VAL A 222 4.37 -25.28 16.99
C VAL A 222 4.21 -24.97 18.47
N ASP A 223 4.99 -24.02 18.97
CA ASP A 223 4.79 -23.49 20.32
C ASP A 223 3.61 -22.53 20.32
N VAL A 224 2.47 -22.99 20.82
CA VAL A 224 1.23 -22.23 20.79
C VAL A 224 1.35 -20.96 21.62
N GLY A 225 1.97 -21.04 22.80
CA GLY A 225 2.13 -19.90 23.69
C GLY A 225 3.00 -18.82 23.05
N PHE A 226 4.11 -19.22 22.44
CA PHE A 226 5.01 -18.30 21.75
C PHE A 226 4.38 -17.72 20.49
N VAL A 227 3.73 -18.52 19.64
CA VAL A 227 3.06 -18.04 18.43
C VAL A 227 1.96 -17.03 18.79
N LEU A 228 1.10 -17.38 19.75
CA LEU A 228 0.07 -16.45 20.23
C LEU A 228 0.69 -15.19 20.86
N LYS A 229 1.90 -15.27 21.44
CA LYS A 229 2.64 -14.12 21.94
C LYS A 229 3.32 -13.30 20.84
N GLN A 230 3.97 -13.88 19.84
CA GLN A 230 4.57 -13.12 18.73
C GLN A 230 3.51 -12.37 17.93
N TYR A 231 2.35 -13.00 17.71
CA TYR A 231 1.18 -12.31 17.18
C TYR A 231 0.44 -11.47 18.26
N GLY A 232 0.88 -11.56 19.52
CA GLY A 232 0.26 -11.05 20.75
C GLY A 232 0.95 -9.87 21.45
N ASP A 233 2.23 -9.60 21.19
CA ASP A 233 3.12 -8.73 22.01
C ASP A 233 2.91 -7.21 21.76
N HIS A 234 1.65 -6.83 21.58
CA HIS A 234 1.18 -5.46 21.80
C HIS A 234 0.24 -5.38 23.01
N ARG A 235 0.23 -6.35 23.93
CA ARG A 235 -0.74 -6.37 25.04
C ARG A 235 -0.15 -6.46 26.43
N GLY A 236 0.59 -5.41 26.81
CA GLY A 236 0.26 -4.72 28.05
C GLY A 236 -1.07 -3.94 27.89
N ARG A 237 -2.22 -4.58 28.12
CA ARG A 237 -3.55 -3.94 28.30
C ARG A 237 -4.04 -2.89 27.27
N ARG A 238 -3.77 -3.04 25.98
CA ARG A 238 -4.60 -2.38 24.95
C ARG A 238 -5.01 -3.37 23.88
N TRP A 239 -6.32 -3.65 23.87
CA TRP A 239 -7.14 -4.03 22.71
C TRP A 239 -6.34 -4.17 21.41
N GLN A 240 -6.07 -5.40 20.94
CA GLN A 240 -5.80 -5.55 19.52
C GLN A 240 -7.12 -5.34 18.79
N PRO A 241 -7.08 -4.70 17.63
CA PRO A 241 -8.20 -4.70 16.71
C PRO A 241 -8.56 -6.15 16.42
N ARG A 242 -9.76 -6.52 16.85
CA ARG A 242 -10.43 -7.72 16.37
C ARG A 242 -10.58 -7.56 14.85
N PRO A 243 -9.89 -8.35 14.02
CA PRO A 243 -9.95 -8.20 12.55
C PRO A 243 -11.38 -8.31 12.04
N ASP A 244 -12.19 -9.08 12.76
CA ASP A 244 -13.63 -9.28 12.61
C ASP A 244 -14.48 -8.09 13.06
N ARG A 245 -13.88 -6.98 13.52
CA ARG A 245 -14.63 -5.80 13.98
C ARG A 245 -14.26 -4.53 13.24
N LEU A 246 -15.24 -3.67 13.04
CA LEU A 246 -15.03 -2.38 12.38
C LEU A 246 -14.03 -1.47 13.09
N GLY A 247 -13.22 -0.80 12.27
CA GLY A 247 -12.32 0.28 12.69
C GLY A 247 -13.06 1.52 13.22
N GLY A 248 -12.31 2.53 13.67
CA GLY A 248 -12.90 3.75 14.22
C GLY A 248 -13.72 4.55 13.20
N LYS A 249 -13.25 4.62 11.95
CA LYS A 249 -13.90 5.38 10.87
C LYS A 249 -15.22 4.74 10.43
N GLY A 250 -15.21 3.43 10.17
CA GLY A 250 -16.41 2.67 9.83
C GLY A 250 -17.49 2.74 10.92
N ARG A 251 -17.09 2.56 12.19
CA ARG A 251 -18.01 2.66 13.34
C ARG A 251 -18.67 4.03 13.46
N ARG A 252 -17.90 5.12 13.34
CA ARG A 252 -18.45 6.48 13.43
C ARG A 252 -19.46 6.75 12.32
N ARG A 253 -19.12 6.42 11.07
CA ARG A 253 -20.03 6.61 9.93
C ARG A 253 -21.32 5.79 10.06
N LEU A 254 -21.22 4.54 10.49
CA LEU A 254 -22.40 3.71 10.73
C LEU A 254 -23.25 4.25 11.90
N ALA A 255 -22.62 4.73 12.98
CA ALA A 255 -23.31 5.35 14.11
C ALA A 255 -24.10 6.59 13.69
N GLU A 256 -23.46 7.50 12.97
CA GLU A 256 -24.09 8.73 12.45
C GLU A 256 -25.30 8.44 11.55
N ALA A 257 -25.24 7.36 10.75
CA ALA A 257 -26.34 6.94 9.90
C ALA A 257 -27.47 6.28 10.70
N LEU A 258 -27.15 5.42 11.68
CA LEU A 258 -28.12 4.79 12.57
C LEU A 258 -28.86 5.82 13.44
N GLU A 259 -28.20 6.90 13.87
CA GLU A 259 -28.84 8.00 14.60
C GLU A 259 -29.94 8.70 13.80
N ARG A 260 -29.83 8.70 12.45
CA ARG A 260 -30.87 9.22 11.56
C ARG A 260 -32.03 8.26 11.34
N LEU A 261 -31.91 7.01 11.78
CA LEU A 261 -32.91 5.95 11.65
C LEU A 261 -33.39 5.45 13.03
N PRO A 262 -34.08 6.30 13.84
CA PRO A 262 -34.38 6.02 15.24
C PRO A 262 -35.29 4.81 15.47
N LYS A 263 -35.96 4.28 14.44
CA LYS A 263 -36.81 3.09 14.51
C LYS A 263 -36.01 1.81 14.77
N LEU A 264 -34.76 1.73 14.31
CA LEU A 264 -33.83 0.66 14.67
C LEU A 264 -33.12 1.06 15.97
N ALA A 265 -33.70 0.76 17.12
CA ALA A 265 -33.07 0.96 18.42
C ALA A 265 -31.89 -0.03 18.66
N LEU A 266 -30.99 -0.18 17.69
CA LEU A 266 -29.82 -1.05 17.75
C LEU A 266 -28.58 -0.25 18.17
N PRO A 267 -27.90 -0.61 19.27
CA PRO A 267 -26.65 0.02 19.63
C PRO A 267 -25.55 -0.38 18.63
N VAL A 268 -24.73 0.57 18.17
CA VAL A 268 -23.62 0.31 17.21
C VAL A 268 -22.71 -0.81 17.67
N SER A 269 -22.53 -0.98 18.99
CA SER A 269 -21.73 -2.06 19.57
C SER A 269 -22.24 -3.47 19.25
N SER A 270 -23.51 -3.64 18.88
CA SER A 270 -24.08 -4.92 18.43
C SER A 270 -23.90 -5.16 16.93
N VAL A 271 -23.44 -4.17 16.16
CA VAL A 271 -23.25 -4.25 14.71
C VAL A 271 -21.78 -4.01 14.35
N LEU A 272 -20.89 -4.75 15.02
CA LEU A 272 -19.46 -4.58 14.83
C LEU A 272 -18.83 -5.65 13.95
N ASP A 273 -19.45 -6.82 13.83
CA ASP A 273 -18.94 -7.94 13.05
C ASP A 273 -19.61 -8.09 11.67
N ARG A 274 -18.97 -8.89 10.81
CA ARG A 274 -19.42 -9.12 9.43
C ARG A 274 -20.84 -9.64 9.37
N HIS A 275 -21.20 -10.61 10.22
CA HIS A 275 -22.53 -11.22 10.19
C HIS A 275 -23.61 -10.21 10.55
N ALA A 276 -23.41 -9.41 11.60
CA ALA A 276 -24.34 -8.37 11.99
C ALA A 276 -24.50 -7.29 10.91
N LEU A 277 -23.42 -6.91 10.22
CA LEU A 277 -23.48 -5.94 9.11
C LEU A 277 -24.23 -6.48 7.89
N VAL A 278 -24.00 -7.73 7.51
CA VAL A 278 -24.74 -8.37 6.41
C VAL A 278 -26.22 -8.47 6.75
N GLN A 279 -26.56 -8.91 7.97
CA GLN A 279 -27.96 -8.98 8.41
C GLN A 279 -28.62 -7.60 8.40
N LEU A 280 -27.94 -6.56 8.90
CA LEU A 280 -28.45 -5.19 8.88
C LEU A 280 -28.68 -4.70 7.44
N SER A 281 -27.74 -4.96 6.53
CA SER A 281 -27.86 -4.59 5.12
C SER A 281 -29.07 -5.26 4.45
N VAL A 282 -29.21 -6.58 4.60
CA VAL A 282 -30.33 -7.35 4.05
C VAL A 282 -31.67 -6.88 4.62
N THR A 283 -31.74 -6.66 5.94
CA THR A 283 -32.97 -6.24 6.62
C THR A 283 -33.49 -4.89 6.11
N LEU A 284 -32.57 -3.96 5.80
CA LEU A 284 -32.92 -2.61 5.39
C LEU A 284 -32.96 -2.40 3.87
N ARG A 285 -32.64 -3.43 3.07
CA ARG A 285 -32.51 -3.31 1.62
C ARG A 285 -33.81 -2.90 0.94
N ASP A 286 -34.95 -3.41 1.42
CA ASP A 286 -36.26 -3.19 0.79
C ASP A 286 -37.03 -2.01 1.40
N GLU A 287 -36.42 -1.29 2.35
CA GLU A 287 -37.03 -0.16 3.02
C GLU A 287 -37.02 1.09 2.13
N SER A 288 -38.16 1.75 1.93
CA SER A 288 -38.23 2.94 1.06
C SER A 288 -37.64 4.21 1.68
N GLU A 289 -37.37 4.20 2.99
CA GLU A 289 -36.83 5.36 3.72
C GLU A 289 -35.37 5.62 3.33
N ALA A 290 -35.04 6.84 2.88
CA ALA A 290 -33.70 7.18 2.40
C ALA A 290 -32.59 6.92 3.46
N ALA A 291 -32.89 7.14 4.74
CA ALA A 291 -31.98 6.84 5.84
C ALA A 291 -31.75 5.32 6.00
N ALA A 292 -32.79 4.50 5.80
CA ALA A 292 -32.67 3.04 5.82
C ALA A 292 -31.81 2.53 4.66
N GLN A 293 -31.98 3.10 3.47
CA GLN A 293 -31.14 2.82 2.31
C GLN A 293 -29.68 3.23 2.53
N GLU A 294 -29.43 4.40 3.15
CA GLU A 294 -28.07 4.83 3.52
C GLU A 294 -27.41 3.82 4.49
N VAL A 295 -28.13 3.40 5.53
CA VAL A 295 -27.64 2.40 6.51
C VAL A 295 -27.43 1.04 5.84
N SER A 296 -28.36 0.59 4.98
CA SER A 296 -28.22 -0.68 4.25
C SER A 296 -26.97 -0.70 3.39
N TRP A 297 -26.74 0.39 2.63
CA TRP A 297 -25.57 0.57 1.79
C TRP A 297 -24.27 0.62 2.62
N LEU A 298 -24.25 1.40 3.70
CA LEU A 298 -23.09 1.48 4.61
C LEU A 298 -22.77 0.11 5.22
N ALA A 299 -23.77 -0.60 5.74
CA ALA A 299 -23.58 -1.90 6.36
C ALA A 299 -23.04 -2.93 5.37
N GLY A 300 -23.57 -2.95 4.14
CA GLY A 300 -23.08 -3.84 3.07
C GLY A 300 -21.60 -3.59 2.74
N ASN A 301 -21.21 -2.32 2.55
CA ASN A 301 -19.83 -1.98 2.21
C ASN A 301 -18.86 -2.18 3.38
N LEU A 302 -19.29 -1.91 4.61
CA LEU A 302 -18.49 -2.17 5.80
C LEU A 302 -18.30 -3.67 6.05
N ALA A 303 -19.23 -4.53 5.61
CA ALA A 303 -19.01 -5.98 5.60
C ALA A 303 -17.89 -6.36 4.63
N LEU A 304 -17.86 -5.78 3.41
CA LEU A 304 -16.78 -5.98 2.43
C LEU A 304 -15.42 -5.51 2.96
N VAL A 305 -15.40 -4.44 3.75
CA VAL A 305 -14.18 -3.94 4.41
C VAL A 305 -13.60 -4.98 5.38
N LEU A 306 -14.44 -5.60 6.21
CA LEU A 306 -13.99 -6.64 7.14
C LEU A 306 -13.47 -7.87 6.38
N GLU A 307 -14.14 -8.25 5.31
CA GLU A 307 -13.75 -9.36 4.46
C GLU A 307 -12.40 -9.12 3.77
N THR A 308 -12.22 -7.94 3.19
CA THR A 308 -10.95 -7.51 2.59
C THR A 308 -9.83 -7.43 3.63
N THR A 309 -10.13 -6.98 4.85
CA THR A 309 -9.16 -6.95 5.95
C THR A 309 -8.69 -8.36 6.33
N LEU A 310 -9.63 -9.30 6.46
CA LEU A 310 -9.32 -10.69 6.78
C LEU A 310 -8.50 -11.34 5.67
N PHE A 311 -8.89 -11.13 4.41
CA PHE A 311 -8.15 -11.56 3.24
C PHE A 311 -6.71 -11.02 3.26
N LEU A 312 -6.50 -9.71 3.39
CA LEU A 312 -5.16 -9.11 3.36
C LEU A 312 -4.25 -9.62 4.49
N ARG A 313 -4.81 -9.85 5.69
CA ARG A 313 -4.03 -10.40 6.81
C ARG A 313 -3.64 -11.87 6.60
N ALA A 314 -4.49 -12.65 5.92
CA ALA A 314 -4.17 -14.04 5.55
C ALA A 314 -3.16 -14.09 4.40
N TRP A 315 -3.40 -13.28 3.36
CA TRP A 315 -2.65 -13.29 2.11
C TRP A 315 -1.26 -12.63 2.22
N ARG A 316 -1.16 -11.50 2.94
CA ARG A 316 0.08 -10.74 3.14
C ARG A 316 0.17 -10.19 4.57
N PRO A 317 0.59 -11.00 5.56
CA PRO A 317 0.59 -10.60 6.97
C PRO A 317 1.57 -9.48 7.35
N ARG A 318 2.47 -9.08 6.43
CA ARG A 318 3.52 -8.07 6.67
C ARG A 318 3.23 -6.70 6.04
N VAL A 319 2.02 -6.47 5.54
CA VAL A 319 1.67 -5.17 4.96
C VAL A 319 1.72 -4.08 6.02
N THR A 320 2.44 -3.00 5.72
CA THR A 320 2.53 -1.82 6.56
C THR A 320 1.40 -0.84 6.26
N ILE A 321 1.05 0.00 7.25
CA ILE A 321 0.04 1.06 7.09
C ILE A 321 0.42 2.03 5.96
N SER A 322 1.72 2.34 5.79
CA SER A 322 2.18 3.22 4.72
C SER A 322 1.91 2.64 3.33
N GLN A 323 2.06 1.32 3.17
CA GLN A 323 1.76 0.64 1.90
C GLN A 323 0.26 0.62 1.62
N LEU A 324 -0.58 0.39 2.64
CA LEU A 324 -2.03 0.51 2.50
C LEU A 324 -2.42 1.93 2.07
N TRP A 325 -1.85 2.96 2.69
CA TRP A 325 -2.16 4.34 2.30
C TRP A 325 -1.74 4.68 0.87
N LYS A 326 -0.56 4.22 0.45
CA LYS A 326 -0.09 4.41 -0.92
C LYS A 326 -1.07 3.78 -1.93
N ALA A 327 -1.41 2.51 -1.73
CA ALA A 327 -2.37 1.82 -2.59
C ALA A 327 -3.76 2.48 -2.57
N ALA A 328 -4.23 2.94 -1.40
CA ALA A 328 -5.50 3.64 -1.28
C ALA A 328 -5.49 4.99 -2.02
N ALA A 329 -4.37 5.72 -1.98
CA ALA A 329 -4.20 6.98 -2.68
C ALA A 329 -4.18 6.80 -4.20
N ASP A 330 -3.57 5.72 -4.69
CA ASP A 330 -3.56 5.39 -6.12
C ASP A 330 -4.96 5.07 -6.65
N VAL A 331 -5.79 4.37 -5.86
CA VAL A 331 -7.18 4.03 -6.23
C VAL A 331 -8.10 5.23 -6.17
N LEU A 332 -8.04 6.00 -5.07
CA LEU A 332 -8.96 7.11 -4.84
C LEU A 332 -8.51 8.43 -5.49
N GLY A 333 -7.27 8.49 -5.99
CA GLY A 333 -6.70 9.67 -6.62
C GLY A 333 -6.76 10.89 -5.70
N ASP A 334 -7.35 11.98 -6.20
CA ASP A 334 -7.35 13.28 -5.51
C ASP A 334 -8.17 13.27 -4.21
N VAL A 335 -9.15 12.37 -4.08
CA VAL A 335 -9.96 12.21 -2.86
C VAL A 335 -9.10 11.82 -1.66
N ALA A 336 -7.96 11.16 -1.91
CA ALA A 336 -6.99 10.77 -0.89
C ALA A 336 -6.22 11.90 -0.25
N THR A 337 -5.74 12.78 -1.10
CA THR A 337 -4.88 13.88 -0.68
C THR A 337 -5.66 14.91 0.13
N GLU A 338 -6.95 15.09 -0.15
CA GLU A 338 -7.78 16.05 0.59
C GLU A 338 -7.97 15.63 2.06
N GLU A 339 -8.33 14.39 2.38
CA GLU A 339 -8.53 14.00 3.79
C GLU A 339 -7.21 13.68 4.53
N ALA A 340 -6.18 13.18 3.85
CA ALA A 340 -4.88 12.88 4.47
C ALA A 340 -4.17 14.15 4.99
N GLY A 341 -4.32 15.29 4.29
CA GLY A 341 -3.74 16.58 4.70
C GLY A 341 -4.37 17.20 5.96
N HIS A 342 -5.53 16.72 6.40
CA HIS A 342 -6.26 17.29 7.53
C HIS A 342 -5.84 16.72 8.89
N GLY A 343 -4.71 16.01 8.98
CA GLY A 343 -4.19 15.50 10.26
C GLY A 343 -5.20 14.64 11.01
N ALA A 344 -6.00 13.84 10.30
CA ALA A 344 -7.03 13.04 10.94
C ALA A 344 -6.37 12.07 11.95
N PRO A 345 -6.87 12.01 13.21
CA PRO A 345 -6.34 11.13 14.22
C PRO A 345 -6.83 9.72 13.89
N PHE A 346 -6.15 9.05 12.98
CA PHE A 346 -6.32 7.62 12.84
C PHE A 346 -5.90 7.01 14.17
N ASP A 347 -6.81 6.23 14.75
CA ASP A 347 -6.42 5.42 15.87
C ASP A 347 -5.46 4.38 15.29
N ILE A 348 -4.16 4.52 15.55
CA ILE A 348 -3.09 3.61 15.07
C ILE A 348 -3.47 2.14 15.34
N ARG A 349 -4.32 1.91 16.35
CA ARG A 349 -4.88 0.60 16.72
C ARG A 349 -5.80 -0.05 15.67
N PHE A 350 -6.40 0.68 14.72
CA PHE A 350 -7.32 0.13 13.70
C PHE A 350 -6.92 0.56 12.27
N ALA A 351 -5.65 0.88 12.08
CA ALA A 351 -5.20 1.63 10.91
C ALA A 351 -5.42 0.89 9.57
N ASP A 352 -5.41 -0.44 9.53
CA ASP A 352 -5.69 -1.20 8.32
C ASP A 352 -7.18 -1.17 7.93
N GLN A 353 -8.06 -1.49 8.87
CA GLN A 353 -9.51 -1.44 8.67
C GLN A 353 -9.99 -0.04 8.32
N ASP A 354 -9.41 1.00 8.92
CA ASP A 354 -9.78 2.39 8.66
C ASP A 354 -9.33 2.85 7.26
N VAL A 355 -8.20 2.36 6.74
CA VAL A 355 -7.78 2.64 5.35
C VAL A 355 -8.69 1.92 4.36
N ILE A 356 -9.00 0.64 4.60
CA ILE A 356 -9.87 -0.15 3.72
C ILE A 356 -11.31 0.41 3.75
N ALA A 357 -11.82 0.77 4.93
CA ALA A 357 -13.10 1.49 5.08
C ALA A 357 -13.06 2.80 4.30
N TRP A 358 -11.93 3.49 4.32
CA TRP A 358 -11.80 4.74 3.62
C TRP A 358 -11.85 4.58 2.10
N VAL A 359 -11.21 3.54 1.53
CA VAL A 359 -11.38 3.13 0.12
C VAL A 359 -12.85 2.87 -0.20
N ALA A 360 -13.48 1.97 0.56
CA ALA A 360 -14.86 1.53 0.30
C ALA A 360 -15.89 2.66 0.41
N LEU A 361 -15.71 3.59 1.34
CA LEU A 361 -16.67 4.68 1.57
C LEU A 361 -16.51 5.86 0.61
N ASN A 362 -15.35 6.01 -0.04
CA ASN A 362 -15.05 7.13 -0.94
C ASN A 362 -15.00 6.75 -2.43
N SER A 363 -15.07 5.46 -2.76
CA SER A 363 -15.16 4.99 -4.16
C SER A 363 -16.51 5.29 -4.83
N ARG A 364 -17.42 5.99 -4.14
CA ARG A 364 -18.79 6.31 -4.57
C ARG A 364 -18.85 7.34 -5.71
N ALA A 365 -17.75 7.99 -6.04
CA ALA A 365 -17.73 9.17 -6.90
C ALA A 365 -17.97 8.90 -8.40
N GLU A 366 -17.89 7.65 -8.86
CA GLU A 366 -17.98 7.31 -10.29
C GLU A 366 -19.16 6.40 -10.67
N GLU A 367 -20.10 6.11 -9.77
CA GLU A 367 -21.41 5.54 -10.15
C GLU A 367 -22.20 6.61 -10.94
N ARG A 368 -21.79 6.87 -12.20
CA ARG A 368 -22.58 7.58 -13.20
C ARG A 368 -23.85 6.77 -13.44
N GLU A 369 -24.98 7.46 -13.52
CA GLU A 369 -26.36 6.97 -13.65
C GLU A 369 -26.62 5.97 -14.80
N ASP A 370 -25.64 5.65 -15.64
CA ASP A 370 -25.83 4.87 -16.88
C ASP A 370 -25.53 3.35 -16.74
N SER A 371 -24.93 2.88 -15.64
CA SER A 371 -24.76 1.43 -15.43
C SER A 371 -25.93 0.87 -14.61
N ALA A 372 -26.83 0.15 -15.27
CA ALA A 372 -27.98 -0.53 -14.68
C ALA A 372 -27.60 -1.72 -13.74
N ASP A 373 -26.34 -1.83 -13.32
CA ASP A 373 -25.91 -2.82 -12.34
C ASP A 373 -26.32 -2.36 -10.94
N GLU A 374 -27.35 -3.01 -10.40
CA GLU A 374 -27.91 -2.76 -9.08
C GLU A 374 -26.85 -2.95 -7.97
N GLY A 375 -26.41 -1.84 -7.38
CA GLY A 375 -25.98 -1.77 -5.97
C GLY A 375 -24.65 -2.43 -5.61
N GLY A 376 -23.54 -1.72 -5.84
CA GLY A 376 -22.26 -1.97 -5.15
C GLY A 376 -21.13 -2.56 -6.00
N GLY A 377 -21.28 -2.57 -7.33
CA GLY A 377 -20.18 -2.93 -8.23
C GLY A 377 -18.97 -1.99 -8.09
N GLY A 378 -19.21 -0.69 -7.86
CA GLY A 378 -18.14 0.31 -7.73
C GLY A 378 -17.23 0.09 -6.52
N VAL A 379 -17.80 -0.25 -5.36
CA VAL A 379 -17.04 -0.50 -4.12
C VAL A 379 -16.20 -1.77 -4.24
N ARG A 380 -16.79 -2.86 -4.73
CA ARG A 380 -16.07 -4.13 -4.95
C ARG A 380 -14.91 -3.92 -5.92
N ARG A 381 -15.17 -3.25 -7.05
CA ARG A 381 -14.15 -2.90 -8.05
C ARG A 381 -13.01 -2.10 -7.42
N ALA A 382 -13.31 -1.09 -6.61
CA ALA A 382 -12.31 -0.28 -5.94
C ALA A 382 -11.49 -1.07 -4.91
N LEU A 383 -12.11 -1.99 -4.16
CA LEU A 383 -11.40 -2.88 -3.24
C LEU A 383 -10.48 -3.86 -3.96
N VAL A 384 -10.90 -4.41 -5.10
CA VAL A 384 -10.02 -5.24 -5.94
C VAL A 384 -8.88 -4.41 -6.54
N GLU A 385 -9.17 -3.21 -7.06
CA GLU A 385 -8.13 -2.30 -7.57
C GLU A 385 -7.13 -1.93 -6.47
N PHE A 386 -7.60 -1.72 -5.25
CA PHE A 386 -6.78 -1.50 -4.06
C PHE A 386 -5.87 -2.68 -3.74
N VAL A 387 -6.40 -3.90 -3.71
CA VAL A 387 -5.61 -5.10 -3.45
C VAL A 387 -4.58 -5.35 -4.56
N VAL A 388 -4.96 -5.18 -5.82
CA VAL A 388 -4.05 -5.35 -6.97
C VAL A 388 -2.95 -4.29 -6.95
N GLN A 389 -3.28 -3.04 -6.64
CA GLN A 389 -2.29 -1.97 -6.50
C GLN A 389 -1.31 -2.24 -5.35
N LEU A 390 -1.83 -2.70 -4.20
CA LEU A 390 -1.03 -3.10 -3.06
C LEU A 390 -0.11 -4.28 -3.41
N ALA A 391 -0.63 -5.30 -4.09
CA ALA A 391 0.15 -6.43 -4.58
C ALA A 391 1.34 -5.98 -5.40
N ALA A 392 1.08 -5.05 -6.33
CA ALA A 392 2.08 -4.51 -7.20
C ALA A 392 3.08 -3.63 -6.44
N ASP A 393 2.66 -2.85 -5.44
CA ASP A 393 3.55 -2.05 -4.60
C ASP A 393 4.52 -2.89 -3.76
N LEU A 394 4.06 -4.04 -3.29
CA LEU A 394 4.89 -5.01 -2.60
C LEU A 394 5.87 -5.71 -3.53
N ALA A 395 5.60 -5.69 -4.84
CA ALA A 395 6.41 -6.33 -5.87
C ALA A 395 7.66 -5.54 -6.27
N THR A 396 7.73 -4.25 -5.92
CA THR A 396 8.86 -3.39 -6.30
C THR A 396 10.13 -3.84 -5.56
N PRO A 397 11.22 -4.19 -6.26
CA PRO A 397 12.39 -4.80 -5.64
C PRO A 397 13.15 -3.77 -4.79
N ILE A 398 12.90 -3.76 -3.48
CA ILE A 398 13.77 -3.10 -2.52
C ILE A 398 14.94 -4.06 -2.24
N GLY A 399 15.95 -4.08 -3.11
CA GLY A 399 17.29 -4.58 -2.82
C GLY A 399 17.47 -6.05 -2.37
N THR A 400 16.43 -6.88 -2.35
CA THR A 400 16.50 -8.29 -1.94
C THR A 400 15.84 -9.20 -2.96
N SER A 401 16.52 -10.28 -3.34
CA SER A 401 16.24 -11.15 -4.48
C SER A 401 14.99 -12.05 -4.37
N VAL A 402 13.95 -11.63 -3.67
CA VAL A 402 12.66 -12.33 -3.71
C VAL A 402 11.91 -11.78 -4.92
N GLN A 403 11.90 -12.55 -6.01
CA GLN A 403 11.12 -12.22 -7.20
C GLN A 403 9.67 -12.05 -6.79
N ALA A 404 9.15 -10.88 -7.11
CA ALA A 404 7.75 -10.59 -6.88
C ALA A 404 6.87 -11.33 -7.88
N PRO A 405 5.58 -11.54 -7.55
CA PRO A 405 4.68 -12.17 -8.48
C PRO A 405 4.56 -11.35 -9.75
N THR A 406 4.90 -11.94 -10.89
CA THR A 406 4.61 -11.36 -12.21
C THR A 406 3.09 -11.15 -12.35
N ASP A 407 2.66 -10.30 -13.29
CA ASP A 407 1.23 -10.04 -13.56
C ASP A 407 0.42 -11.35 -13.71
N GLY A 408 1.06 -12.41 -14.21
CA GLY A 408 0.49 -13.75 -14.33
C GLY A 408 0.36 -14.53 -13.01
N GLU A 409 1.19 -14.25 -12.00
CA GLU A 409 1.18 -14.97 -10.73
C GLU A 409 0.06 -14.50 -9.80
N LEU A 410 -0.26 -13.20 -9.76
CA LEU A 410 -1.43 -12.73 -9.00
C LEU A 410 -2.73 -13.29 -9.61
N ALA A 411 -2.81 -13.33 -10.94
CA ALA A 411 -3.94 -13.93 -11.65
C ALA A 411 -4.05 -15.45 -11.45
N GLN A 412 -2.99 -16.12 -11.00
CA GLN A 412 -2.94 -17.58 -10.72
C GLN A 412 -2.99 -17.89 -9.21
N ASP A 413 -2.97 -16.88 -8.34
CA ASP A 413 -3.06 -17.04 -6.89
C ASP A 413 -4.48 -17.47 -6.52
N LEU A 414 -4.63 -18.73 -6.11
CA LEU A 414 -5.91 -19.33 -5.77
C LEU A 414 -6.62 -18.60 -4.63
N THR A 415 -5.88 -18.09 -3.64
CA THR A 415 -6.48 -17.36 -2.50
C THR A 415 -7.04 -16.01 -2.95
N PHE A 416 -6.35 -15.33 -3.86
CA PHE A 416 -6.88 -14.11 -4.47
C PHE A 416 -8.10 -14.39 -5.36
N GLN A 417 -8.08 -15.46 -6.15
CA GLN A 417 -9.21 -15.89 -6.97
C GLN A 417 -10.45 -16.23 -6.13
N GLU A 418 -10.28 -17.01 -5.06
CA GLU A 418 -11.36 -17.36 -4.13
C GLU A 418 -11.98 -16.10 -3.51
N TRP A 419 -11.15 -15.18 -3.01
CA TRP A 419 -11.63 -13.92 -2.45
C TRP A 419 -12.38 -13.05 -3.48
N VAL A 420 -11.88 -12.97 -4.72
CA VAL A 420 -12.59 -12.27 -5.81
C VAL A 420 -13.93 -12.93 -6.12
N GLY A 421 -13.99 -14.27 -6.09
CA GLY A 421 -15.22 -15.04 -6.23
C GLY A 421 -16.24 -14.74 -5.14
N ASP A 422 -15.79 -14.64 -3.88
CA ASP A 422 -16.64 -14.28 -2.74
C ASP A 422 -17.20 -12.85 -2.83
N LEU A 423 -16.48 -11.94 -3.50
CA LEU A 423 -16.96 -10.60 -3.80
C LEU A 423 -18.05 -10.55 -4.90
N ASP A 424 -18.32 -11.65 -5.60
CA ASP A 424 -19.23 -11.73 -6.75
C ASP A 424 -18.81 -10.78 -7.89
N LEU A 425 -17.50 -10.67 -8.13
CA LEU A 425 -16.95 -9.90 -9.25
C LEU A 425 -16.63 -10.80 -10.44
N ASN A 426 -17.03 -10.35 -11.63
CA ASN A 426 -16.65 -11.02 -12.87
C ASN A 426 -15.12 -10.96 -13.08
N TYR A 427 -14.50 -12.11 -13.34
CA TYR A 427 -13.07 -12.21 -13.62
C TYR A 427 -12.59 -11.34 -14.80
N THR A 428 -13.45 -11.01 -15.76
CA THR A 428 -13.12 -10.02 -16.81
C THR A 428 -12.79 -8.66 -16.22
N ILE A 429 -13.58 -8.18 -15.25
CA ILE A 429 -13.32 -6.91 -14.56
C ILE A 429 -12.00 -6.98 -13.79
N VAL A 430 -11.72 -8.12 -13.13
CA VAL A 430 -10.47 -8.31 -12.39
C VAL A 430 -9.27 -8.35 -13.34
N ASN A 431 -9.38 -9.03 -14.47
CA ASN A 431 -8.34 -9.03 -15.50
C ASN A 431 -8.12 -7.64 -16.09
N ASP A 432 -9.18 -6.85 -16.30
CA ASP A 432 -9.06 -5.46 -16.74
C ASP A 432 -8.34 -4.60 -15.69
N ILE A 433 -8.64 -4.80 -14.40
CA ILE A 433 -7.93 -4.13 -13.29
C ILE A 433 -6.46 -4.53 -13.26
N ILE A 434 -6.15 -5.83 -13.35
CA ILE A 434 -4.78 -6.34 -13.37
C ILE A 434 -4.05 -5.76 -14.58
N GLN A 435 -4.64 -5.80 -15.78
CA GLN A 435 -4.04 -5.22 -16.98
C GLN A 435 -3.86 -3.71 -16.87
N LYS A 436 -4.82 -2.99 -16.28
CA LYS A 436 -4.75 -1.55 -16.01
C LYS A 436 -3.57 -1.24 -15.08
N VAL A 437 -3.47 -1.90 -13.93
CA VAL A 437 -2.38 -1.72 -12.96
C VAL A 437 -1.03 -2.15 -13.53
N SER A 438 -1.02 -3.24 -14.31
CA SER A 438 0.19 -3.76 -14.97
C SER A 438 0.66 -2.81 -16.07
N ALA A 439 -0.25 -2.30 -16.91
CA ALA A 439 0.06 -1.32 -17.95
C ALA A 439 0.58 -0.01 -17.35
N TRP A 440 0.14 0.37 -16.15
CA TRP A 440 0.69 1.50 -15.40
C TRP A 440 2.12 1.30 -14.91
N ARG A 441 2.55 0.03 -14.76
CA ARG A 441 3.86 -0.36 -14.25
C ARG A 441 4.81 -0.88 -15.31
N ARG A 442 4.32 -1.18 -16.50
CA ARG A 442 5.18 -1.41 -17.65
C ARG A 442 6.12 -0.21 -17.74
N PRO A 443 7.44 -0.44 -17.91
CA PRO A 443 8.35 0.64 -18.25
C PRO A 443 7.82 1.27 -19.54
N GLY A 444 7.13 2.39 -19.37
CA GLY A 444 6.87 3.35 -20.42
C GLY A 444 7.90 4.47 -20.25
N PRO A 445 8.08 5.31 -21.27
CA PRO A 445 8.96 6.47 -21.16
C PRO A 445 8.45 7.34 -20.00
N TRP A 446 9.13 7.27 -18.86
CA TRP A 446 8.85 8.14 -17.73
C TRP A 446 9.37 9.51 -18.06
N ARG A 447 8.58 10.50 -17.68
CA ARG A 447 8.95 11.90 -17.81
C ARG A 447 9.09 12.48 -16.41
N LEU A 448 10.27 13.00 -16.11
CA LEU A 448 10.50 13.72 -14.87
C LEU A 448 10.16 15.20 -15.09
N VAL A 449 9.11 15.67 -14.42
CA VAL A 449 8.79 17.09 -14.36
C VAL A 449 9.44 17.69 -13.14
N ILE A 450 10.21 18.77 -13.32
CA ILE A 450 10.84 19.54 -12.25
C ILE A 450 10.34 20.97 -12.36
N SER A 451 9.66 21.47 -11.33
CA SER A 451 9.22 22.86 -11.25
C SER A 451 10.17 23.66 -10.38
N LEU A 452 10.66 24.77 -10.93
CA LEU A 452 11.48 25.74 -10.24
C LEU A 452 10.59 26.91 -9.84
N HIS A 453 10.35 27.06 -8.54
CA HIS A 453 9.52 28.12 -8.01
C HIS A 453 10.38 29.27 -7.49
N SER A 454 10.03 30.48 -7.92
CA SER A 454 10.60 31.73 -7.42
C SER A 454 9.47 32.74 -7.25
N PRO A 455 9.23 33.28 -6.04
CA PRO A 455 8.17 34.26 -5.81
C PRO A 455 8.52 35.64 -6.37
N ASP A 456 9.80 36.02 -6.35
CA ASP A 456 10.29 37.37 -6.67
C ASP A 456 11.08 37.42 -7.98
N ASP A 457 10.91 36.42 -8.85
CA ASP A 457 11.68 36.23 -10.09
C ASP A 457 13.21 36.10 -9.92
N GLU A 458 13.70 35.95 -8.68
CA GLU A 458 15.07 35.61 -8.32
C GLU A 458 15.39 34.12 -8.55
N TRP A 459 16.60 33.67 -8.20
CA TRP A 459 16.94 32.24 -8.18
C TRP A 459 15.91 31.43 -7.37
N PRO A 460 15.42 30.29 -7.91
CA PRO A 460 14.40 29.47 -7.29
C PRO A 460 14.67 29.16 -5.83
N GLU A 461 13.65 29.36 -5.00
CA GLU A 461 13.65 29.05 -3.56
C GLU A 461 13.07 27.67 -3.25
N GLU A 462 12.44 27.04 -4.23
CA GLU A 462 11.82 25.74 -4.05
C GLU A 462 11.94 24.93 -5.33
N VAL A 463 12.29 23.64 -5.17
CA VAL A 463 12.24 22.66 -6.24
C VAL A 463 11.20 21.61 -5.89
N GLN A 464 10.19 21.51 -6.76
CA GLN A 464 9.19 20.45 -6.72
C GLN A 464 9.41 19.53 -7.92
N ALA A 465 9.11 18.25 -7.77
CA ALA A 465 9.26 17.31 -8.85
C ALA A 465 8.24 16.18 -8.82
N TRP A 466 7.92 15.71 -10.02
CA TRP A 466 6.97 14.65 -10.25
C TRP A 466 7.48 13.71 -11.32
N LEU A 467 7.25 12.42 -11.13
CA LEU A 467 7.33 11.44 -12.21
C LEU A 467 5.96 11.31 -12.85
N VAL A 468 5.92 11.54 -14.15
CA VAL A 468 4.70 11.66 -14.95
C VAL A 468 4.72 10.55 -15.99
N ASP A 469 3.59 9.87 -16.14
CA ASP A 469 3.41 8.86 -17.18
C ASP A 469 3.15 9.49 -18.56
N SER A 470 3.09 8.67 -19.60
CA SER A 470 2.81 9.12 -20.97
C SER A 470 1.44 9.80 -21.15
N ALA A 471 0.51 9.62 -20.20
CA ALA A 471 -0.79 10.27 -20.20
C ALA A 471 -0.78 11.65 -19.50
N GLY A 472 0.36 12.10 -18.98
CA GLY A 472 0.47 13.35 -18.25
C GLY A 472 0.01 13.26 -16.79
N LYS A 473 -0.18 12.05 -16.23
CA LYS A 473 -0.60 11.89 -14.83
C LYS A 473 0.61 11.76 -13.92
N ALA A 474 0.68 12.63 -12.90
CA ALA A 474 1.68 12.54 -11.84
C ALA A 474 1.47 11.26 -11.02
N ARG A 475 2.51 10.42 -10.92
CA ARG A 475 2.50 9.14 -10.19
C ARG A 475 3.28 9.20 -8.90
N TRP A 476 4.41 9.87 -8.92
CA TRP A 476 5.18 10.15 -7.71
C TRP A 476 5.45 11.64 -7.61
N GLU A 477 5.54 12.11 -6.38
CA GLU A 477 5.85 13.49 -6.02
C GLU A 477 6.95 13.45 -4.98
N ILE A 478 8.04 14.18 -5.23
CA ILE A 478 9.06 14.35 -4.20
C ILE A 478 8.49 15.29 -3.12
N PRO A 479 8.64 14.97 -1.82
CA PRO A 479 8.41 15.95 -0.77
C PRO A 479 9.26 17.19 -1.05
N HIS A 480 8.70 18.39 -0.84
CA HIS A 480 9.31 19.66 -1.27
C HIS A 480 10.78 19.72 -0.84
N SER A 481 11.68 19.90 -1.80
CA SER A 481 13.10 20.10 -1.51
C SER A 481 13.40 21.58 -1.54
N GLU A 482 13.72 22.15 -0.39
CA GLU A 482 14.36 23.47 -0.34
C GLU A 482 15.74 23.37 -1.03
N PRO A 483 16.01 24.13 -2.11
CA PRO A 483 17.38 24.48 -2.46
C PRO A 483 18.06 25.05 -1.22
N SER A 484 19.37 24.83 -1.10
CA SER A 484 20.13 25.44 0.00
C SER A 484 19.85 26.94 0.08
N ARG A 485 19.95 27.55 1.27
CA ARG A 485 19.78 29.01 1.49
C ARG A 485 20.57 29.92 0.52
N GLN A 486 21.55 29.38 -0.20
CA GLN A 486 22.24 30.06 -1.29
C GLN A 486 21.40 30.05 -2.58
N ARG A 487 20.78 31.19 -2.90
CA ARG A 487 20.08 31.48 -4.16
C ARG A 487 21.07 31.57 -5.34
N SER A 488 21.47 30.43 -5.91
CA SER A 488 22.49 30.36 -6.97
C SER A 488 22.25 29.22 -7.98
N ALA A 489 22.84 29.34 -9.18
CA ALA A 489 22.81 28.31 -10.21
C ALA A 489 23.31 26.94 -9.70
N THR A 490 24.39 26.93 -8.92
CA THR A 490 24.97 25.71 -8.35
C THR A 490 24.03 25.06 -7.35
N ALA A 491 23.32 25.84 -6.53
CA ALA A 491 22.35 25.32 -5.57
C ALA A 491 21.14 24.68 -6.26
N VAL A 492 20.62 25.31 -7.31
CA VAL A 492 19.55 24.75 -8.15
C VAL A 492 20.02 23.45 -8.80
N ALA A 493 21.23 23.44 -9.38
CA ALA A 493 21.79 22.25 -10.00
C ALA A 493 21.97 21.07 -9.03
N ALA A 494 22.41 21.35 -7.80
CA ALA A 494 22.49 20.36 -6.74
C ALA A 494 21.11 19.83 -6.32
N ALA A 495 20.10 20.70 -6.24
CA ALA A 495 18.72 20.29 -5.94
C ALA A 495 18.14 19.40 -7.05
N VAL A 496 18.34 19.78 -8.32
CA VAL A 496 17.95 18.95 -9.47
C VAL A 496 18.69 17.62 -9.48
N GLY A 497 19.98 17.60 -9.14
CA GLY A 497 20.75 16.36 -8.99
C GLY A 497 20.12 15.36 -8.02
N ARG A 498 19.67 15.83 -6.85
CA ARG A 498 18.96 14.98 -5.86
C ARG A 498 17.63 14.47 -6.39
N VAL A 499 16.88 15.31 -7.11
CA VAL A 499 15.62 14.92 -7.75
C VAL A 499 15.85 13.83 -8.80
N LEU A 500 16.92 13.92 -9.58
CA LEU A 500 17.26 12.90 -10.58
C LEU A 500 17.65 11.57 -9.94
N GLU A 501 18.42 11.60 -8.84
CA GLU A 501 18.75 10.40 -8.07
C GLU A 501 17.48 9.73 -7.54
N TRP A 502 16.60 10.49 -6.90
CA TRP A 502 15.27 10.01 -6.48
C TRP A 502 14.48 9.41 -7.64
N ALA A 503 14.42 10.09 -8.78
CA ALA A 503 13.64 9.65 -9.93
C ALA A 503 14.15 8.31 -10.49
N ARG A 504 15.48 8.12 -10.55
CA ARG A 504 16.12 6.87 -10.97
C ARG A 504 15.85 5.69 -10.03
N GLU A 505 15.66 5.97 -8.73
CA GLU A 505 15.25 4.93 -7.77
C GLU A 505 13.81 4.45 -8.02
N GLN A 506 12.95 5.32 -8.56
CA GLN A 506 11.55 4.98 -8.84
C GLN A 506 11.33 4.42 -10.25
N ALA A 507 12.11 4.88 -11.22
CA ALA A 507 11.96 4.55 -12.64
C ALA A 507 13.32 4.19 -13.26
N SER A 508 13.44 2.95 -13.76
CA SER A 508 14.67 2.46 -14.38
C SER A 508 14.95 3.06 -15.77
N GLU A 509 13.90 3.55 -16.45
CA GLU A 509 13.98 4.16 -17.79
C GLU A 509 13.47 5.60 -17.72
N LEU A 510 14.38 6.53 -17.44
CA LEU A 510 14.12 7.97 -17.45
C LEU A 510 14.97 8.63 -18.53
N GLU A 511 14.33 9.06 -19.62
CA GLU A 511 14.99 9.73 -20.74
C GLU A 511 14.56 11.19 -20.88
N ASP A 512 13.31 11.52 -20.53
CA ASP A 512 12.73 12.84 -20.71
C ASP A 512 12.69 13.63 -19.38
N VAL A 513 13.22 14.85 -19.39
CA VAL A 513 13.18 15.79 -18.27
C VAL A 513 12.52 17.10 -18.71
N ASP A 514 11.35 17.37 -18.15
CA ASP A 514 10.62 18.63 -18.32
C ASP A 514 11.02 19.58 -17.18
N LEU A 515 11.74 20.66 -17.49
CA LEU A 515 12.11 21.68 -16.50
C LEU A 515 11.16 22.87 -16.65
N ALA A 516 10.28 23.08 -15.67
CA ALA A 516 9.39 24.23 -15.60
C ALA A 516 10.11 25.43 -14.97
N VAL A 517 10.35 26.45 -15.78
CA VAL A 517 11.25 27.56 -15.47
C VAL A 517 10.48 28.89 -15.49
N PRO A 518 10.75 29.83 -14.56
CA PRO A 518 10.21 31.19 -14.62
C PRO A 518 10.74 31.98 -15.83
N THR A 519 9.97 32.97 -16.31
CA THR A 519 10.36 33.75 -17.49
C THR A 519 11.70 34.46 -17.34
N SER A 520 12.03 34.95 -16.13
CA SER A 520 13.29 35.64 -15.84
C SER A 520 14.53 34.81 -16.19
N PHE A 521 14.46 33.49 -16.06
CA PHE A 521 15.55 32.56 -16.40
C PHE A 521 15.61 32.19 -17.87
N LEU A 522 14.49 32.28 -18.59
CA LEU A 522 14.42 32.00 -20.03
C LEU A 522 15.00 33.16 -20.86
N GLY A 523 14.70 34.40 -20.45
CA GLY A 523 15.10 35.62 -21.16
C GLY A 523 16.54 36.06 -20.88
N GLY A 524 17.08 35.75 -19.70
CA GLY A 524 18.42 36.13 -19.27
C GLY A 524 18.59 37.64 -19.04
N ASP A 525 18.50 38.09 -17.79
CA ASP A 525 18.85 39.46 -17.43
C ASP A 525 20.39 39.60 -17.30
N GLY A 526 21.00 40.57 -18.00
CA GLY A 526 22.44 40.88 -17.83
C GLY A 526 23.42 40.01 -18.63
N GLY A 527 22.99 39.35 -19.71
CA GLY A 527 23.88 38.74 -20.71
C GLY A 527 24.30 37.29 -20.45
N GLN A 528 23.73 36.61 -19.45
CA GLN A 528 23.85 35.17 -19.29
C GLN A 528 22.45 34.54 -19.32
N SER A 529 21.99 34.09 -20.49
CA SER A 529 20.79 33.24 -20.53
C SER A 529 21.13 31.90 -19.90
N TRP A 530 20.36 31.53 -18.88
CA TRP A 530 20.49 30.23 -18.25
C TRP A 530 19.99 29.13 -19.18
N ARG A 531 20.68 27.99 -19.17
CA ARG A 531 20.41 26.83 -20.04
C ARG A 531 20.14 25.61 -19.19
N PRO A 532 18.87 25.24 -19.00
CA PRO A 532 18.46 24.00 -18.33
C PRO A 532 19.29 22.78 -18.72
N GLU A 533 19.47 22.60 -20.02
CA GLU A 533 20.19 21.49 -20.63
C GLU A 533 21.70 21.50 -20.34
N GLU A 534 22.28 22.67 -20.07
CA GLU A 534 23.71 22.79 -19.75
C GLU A 534 24.02 22.78 -18.26
N MET A 535 22.99 22.67 -17.42
CA MET A 535 23.14 22.60 -15.98
C MET A 535 23.92 21.34 -15.55
N MET A 536 24.96 21.54 -14.74
CA MET A 536 25.77 20.45 -14.17
C MET A 536 25.05 19.83 -12.97
N ALA A 537 24.26 18.78 -13.20
CA ALA A 537 23.45 18.10 -12.18
C ALA A 537 24.00 16.69 -11.86
N GLY A 538 23.75 16.22 -10.64
CA GLY A 538 24.18 14.90 -10.14
C GLY A 538 25.13 15.00 -8.96
N GLY A 539 25.17 13.96 -8.11
CA GLY A 539 25.96 13.94 -6.88
C GLY A 539 27.47 13.96 -7.10
N ASN A 540 28.13 12.81 -6.92
CA ASN A 540 29.60 12.75 -6.86
C ASN A 540 30.32 13.02 -8.20
N ARG A 541 29.58 12.98 -9.32
CA ARG A 541 30.09 13.29 -10.67
C ARG A 541 29.02 14.08 -11.42
N PRO A 542 28.98 15.42 -11.27
CA PRO A 542 28.00 16.22 -11.98
C PRO A 542 28.22 16.07 -13.49
N THR A 543 27.17 15.69 -14.19
CA THR A 543 27.09 15.65 -15.67
C THR A 543 26.16 16.76 -16.14
N MET A 544 26.30 17.18 -17.39
CA MET A 544 25.34 18.13 -17.96
C MET A 544 23.99 17.44 -18.10
N LEU A 545 22.90 18.08 -17.71
CA LEU A 545 21.58 17.47 -17.77
C LEU A 545 21.24 16.97 -19.18
N GLY A 546 21.49 17.78 -20.20
CA GLY A 546 21.25 17.45 -21.60
C GLY A 546 22.17 16.36 -22.16
N GLN A 547 23.23 15.97 -21.44
CA GLN A 547 24.09 14.84 -21.83
C GLN A 547 23.35 13.52 -21.67
N ASP A 548 22.70 13.34 -20.53
CA ASP A 548 22.07 12.08 -20.14
C ASP A 548 20.57 12.06 -20.46
N TYR A 549 19.96 13.22 -20.68
CA TYR A 549 18.51 13.37 -20.83
C TYR A 549 18.12 14.23 -22.03
N HIS A 550 16.88 14.06 -22.49
CA HIS A 550 16.18 15.00 -23.35
C HIS A 550 15.49 16.05 -22.48
N VAL A 551 15.94 17.30 -22.58
CA VAL A 551 15.51 18.38 -21.68
C VAL A 551 14.59 19.32 -22.43
N ALA A 552 13.33 19.41 -21.98
CA ALA A 552 12.37 20.37 -22.50
C ALA A 552 12.12 21.48 -21.48
N ALA A 553 12.34 22.73 -21.87
CA ALA A 553 11.96 23.88 -21.06
C ALA A 553 10.45 24.11 -21.13
N ARG A 554 9.82 24.22 -19.97
CA ARG A 554 8.40 24.50 -19.77
C ARG A 554 8.25 25.80 -19.01
N TRP A 555 7.07 26.43 -19.08
CA TRP A 555 6.80 27.66 -18.33
C TRP A 555 6.21 27.35 -16.96
N SER A 556 6.92 27.72 -15.88
CA SER A 556 6.52 27.35 -14.51
C SER A 556 5.20 27.99 -14.06
N ARG A 557 4.80 29.13 -14.63
CA ARG A 557 3.55 29.82 -14.26
C ARG A 557 2.30 28.99 -14.56
N ARG A 558 2.39 28.00 -15.46
CA ARG A 558 1.31 27.03 -15.72
C ARG A 558 0.94 26.17 -14.52
N LEU A 559 1.93 25.87 -13.68
CA LEU A 559 1.75 25.03 -12.49
C LEU A 559 1.27 25.85 -11.28
N ASN A 560 1.75 27.08 -11.16
CA ASN A 560 1.63 27.89 -9.93
C ASN A 560 0.63 29.06 -10.03
N GLY A 561 0.20 29.43 -11.23
CA GLY A 561 -0.49 30.71 -11.47
C GLY A 561 -1.96 30.77 -11.06
N GLY A 562 -2.54 29.68 -10.54
CA GLY A 562 -4.00 29.59 -10.41
C GLY A 562 -4.72 29.85 -11.74
N GLU A 563 -4.04 29.55 -12.86
CA GLU A 563 -4.58 29.77 -14.19
C GLU A 563 -5.95 29.12 -14.27
N ASN A 564 -6.89 29.85 -14.87
CA ASN A 564 -8.22 29.32 -15.10
C ASN A 564 -8.07 28.02 -15.90
N ILE A 565 -8.52 26.89 -15.37
CA ILE A 565 -8.53 25.58 -16.05
C ILE A 565 -9.09 25.70 -17.49
N GLY A 566 -9.98 26.66 -17.74
CA GLY A 566 -10.48 27.01 -19.07
C GLY A 566 -9.39 27.46 -20.05
N LEU A 567 -8.38 28.24 -19.62
CA LEU A 567 -7.25 28.66 -20.45
C LEU A 567 -6.37 27.47 -20.85
N LEU A 568 -6.03 26.59 -19.89
CA LEU A 568 -5.31 25.35 -20.19
C LEU A 568 -6.07 24.47 -21.19
N GLN A 569 -7.40 24.35 -21.01
CA GLN A 569 -8.24 23.61 -21.95
C GLN A 569 -8.31 24.29 -23.33
N GLN A 570 -8.32 25.62 -23.39
CA GLN A 570 -8.28 26.36 -24.65
C GLN A 570 -6.96 26.08 -25.39
N ARG A 571 -5.82 26.07 -24.69
CA ARG A 571 -4.51 25.71 -25.27
C ARG A 571 -4.46 24.27 -25.76
N TYR A 572 -4.93 23.34 -24.93
CA TYR A 572 -5.08 21.94 -25.32
C TYR A 572 -5.86 21.81 -26.63
N ASN A 573 -7.00 22.50 -26.70
CA ASN A 573 -7.83 22.50 -27.90
C ASN A 573 -7.14 23.16 -29.09
N ARG A 574 -6.31 24.20 -28.88
CA ARG A 574 -5.51 24.83 -29.94
C ARG A 574 -4.50 23.84 -30.51
N ILE A 575 -3.74 23.13 -29.68
CA ILE A 575 -2.77 22.11 -30.12
C ILE A 575 -3.49 20.99 -30.88
N MET A 576 -4.58 20.45 -30.33
CA MET A 576 -5.34 19.36 -30.94
C MET A 576 -6.02 19.72 -32.27
N LYS A 577 -6.51 20.96 -32.40
CA LYS A 577 -7.14 21.45 -33.64
C LYS A 577 -6.13 21.95 -34.65
N SER A 578 -4.88 22.11 -34.24
CA SER A 578 -3.82 22.55 -35.11
C SER A 578 -3.53 21.45 -36.13
N PRO A 579 -3.49 21.74 -37.44
CA PRO A 579 -3.02 20.76 -38.40
C PRO A 579 -1.60 20.35 -38.03
N ALA A 580 -1.23 19.10 -38.33
CA ALA A 580 0.14 18.59 -38.13
C ALA A 580 1.22 19.47 -38.80
N ALA A 581 0.83 20.28 -39.80
CA ALA A 581 1.66 21.23 -40.52
C ALA A 581 1.62 22.68 -39.98
N ALA A 582 1.10 22.93 -38.77
CA ALA A 582 1.00 24.30 -38.27
C ALA A 582 2.37 24.93 -38.02
N ARG A 583 2.73 25.82 -38.94
CA ARG A 583 4.01 26.53 -38.96
C ARG A 583 4.13 27.52 -37.80
N VAL A 584 5.38 27.78 -37.40
CA VAL A 584 5.70 28.86 -36.47
C VAL A 584 5.37 30.21 -37.10
N SER A 585 4.60 31.03 -36.40
CA SER A 585 4.36 32.42 -36.78
C SER A 585 5.53 33.28 -36.30
N TRP A 586 6.53 33.41 -37.17
CA TRP A 586 7.70 34.23 -36.94
C TRP A 586 7.37 35.73 -36.91
N ARG A 587 7.89 36.43 -35.90
CA ARG A 587 7.65 37.84 -35.58
C ARG A 587 8.96 38.60 -35.59
N ALA A 588 8.94 39.81 -36.12
CA ALA A 588 10.11 40.69 -36.18
C ALA A 588 9.95 41.90 -35.25
N GLU A 589 8.77 42.05 -34.66
CA GLU A 589 8.41 43.10 -33.72
C GLU A 589 9.32 43.04 -32.49
N THR A 590 9.98 44.17 -32.20
CA THR A 590 10.91 44.30 -31.07
C THR A 590 10.30 45.08 -29.90
N ASP A 591 9.15 45.72 -30.12
CA ASP A 591 8.41 46.51 -29.14
C ASP A 591 7.31 45.65 -28.50
N PRO A 592 7.37 45.38 -27.18
CA PRO A 592 6.35 44.61 -26.48
C PRO A 592 4.93 45.19 -26.60
N ASP A 593 4.77 46.51 -26.58
CA ASP A 593 3.45 47.17 -26.60
C ASP A 593 2.74 46.95 -27.95
N VAL A 594 3.53 46.97 -29.04
CA VAL A 594 3.03 46.69 -30.40
C VAL A 594 2.61 45.22 -30.52
N LEU A 595 3.38 44.31 -29.94
CA LEU A 595 3.04 42.89 -29.99
C LEU A 595 1.77 42.58 -29.17
N ASP A 596 1.64 43.16 -27.97
CA ASP A 596 0.44 43.02 -27.13
C ASP A 596 -0.83 43.46 -27.89
N ASP A 597 -0.79 44.63 -28.55
CA ASP A 597 -1.90 45.10 -29.38
C ASP A 597 -2.27 44.12 -30.51
N LEU A 598 -1.28 43.49 -31.15
CA LEU A 598 -1.51 42.49 -32.20
C LEU A 598 -2.11 41.18 -31.66
N LEU A 599 -1.65 40.74 -30.49
CA LEU A 599 -2.15 39.55 -29.80
C LEU A 599 -3.61 39.77 -29.37
N GLN A 600 -3.91 40.90 -28.73
CA GLN A 600 -5.27 41.27 -28.29
C GLN A 600 -6.25 41.36 -29.47
N LYS A 601 -5.79 41.81 -30.64
CA LYS A 601 -6.60 41.87 -31.87
C LYS A 601 -6.78 40.51 -32.55
N GLY A 602 -6.22 39.42 -32.02
CA GLY A 602 -6.31 38.08 -32.59
C GLY A 602 -5.68 37.96 -33.98
N LYS A 603 -4.76 38.87 -34.33
CA LYS A 603 -4.08 38.89 -35.65
C LYS A 603 -2.94 37.88 -35.75
N VAL A 604 -2.71 37.13 -34.68
CA VAL A 604 -1.58 36.23 -34.52
C VAL A 604 -2.15 34.83 -34.23
N PRO A 605 -1.85 33.82 -35.07
CA PRO A 605 -2.36 32.47 -34.85
C PRO A 605 -1.78 31.89 -33.56
N PRO A 606 -2.61 31.31 -32.67
CA PRO A 606 -2.22 31.12 -31.27
C PRO A 606 -1.53 29.78 -30.97
N VAL A 607 -0.96 29.09 -31.97
CA VAL A 607 -0.40 27.74 -31.79
C VAL A 607 1.10 27.75 -31.50
N ALA A 608 1.89 28.39 -32.35
CA ALA A 608 3.34 28.50 -32.15
C ALA A 608 3.85 29.85 -32.64
N LEU A 609 4.52 30.58 -31.76
CA LEU A 609 5.06 31.91 -32.03
C LEU A 609 6.58 31.87 -31.98
N GLY A 610 7.23 32.59 -32.89
CA GLY A 610 8.68 32.67 -32.95
C GLY A 610 9.15 34.11 -33.02
N LEU A 611 10.21 34.48 -32.32
CA LEU A 611 10.93 35.73 -32.54
C LEU A 611 11.99 35.53 -33.62
N SER A 612 12.05 36.44 -34.59
CA SER A 612 13.00 36.40 -35.70
C SER A 612 14.27 37.20 -35.41
N THR A 613 14.21 38.10 -34.44
CA THR A 613 15.25 39.07 -34.12
C THR A 613 15.72 38.85 -32.68
N VAL A 614 17.02 39.09 -32.46
CA VAL A 614 17.59 39.12 -31.11
C VAL A 614 17.15 40.43 -30.45
N LEU A 615 16.52 40.33 -29.28
CA LEU A 615 16.16 41.49 -28.47
C LEU A 615 17.31 41.84 -27.54
N HIS A 616 17.69 43.11 -27.52
CA HIS A 616 18.64 43.69 -26.57
C HIS A 616 17.86 44.40 -25.44
N ASP A 617 18.51 44.64 -24.30
CA ASP A 617 18.06 45.55 -23.22
C ASP A 617 16.88 45.10 -22.35
N GLY A 618 16.84 43.85 -21.87
CA GLY A 618 15.83 43.39 -20.89
C GLY A 618 14.41 43.20 -21.46
N SER A 619 14.13 43.75 -22.64
CA SER A 619 12.87 43.61 -23.39
C SER A 619 12.51 42.15 -23.69
N MET A 620 13.49 41.24 -23.72
CA MET A 620 13.27 39.81 -23.96
C MET A 620 12.34 39.20 -22.93
N ARG A 621 12.48 39.58 -21.65
CA ARG A 621 11.65 39.06 -20.57
C ARG A 621 10.19 39.44 -20.78
N THR A 622 9.91 40.73 -20.98
CA THR A 622 8.56 41.24 -21.23
C THR A 622 7.94 40.59 -22.48
N MET A 623 8.74 40.42 -23.54
CA MET A 623 8.29 39.77 -24.76
C MET A 623 7.91 38.30 -24.53
N LEU A 624 8.73 37.55 -23.77
CA LEU A 624 8.46 36.16 -23.44
C LEU A 624 7.22 36.04 -22.56
N ASP A 625 7.02 36.92 -21.58
CA ASP A 625 5.82 36.90 -20.74
C ASP A 625 4.55 37.04 -21.61
N LEU A 626 4.50 38.03 -22.51
CA LEU A 626 3.37 38.22 -23.44
C LEU A 626 3.15 37.00 -24.36
N LEU A 627 4.24 36.48 -24.95
CA LEU A 627 4.16 35.37 -25.89
C LEU A 627 3.71 34.06 -25.21
N LEU A 628 4.25 33.77 -24.02
CA LEU A 628 3.89 32.59 -23.24
C LEU A 628 2.47 32.71 -22.71
N GLU A 629 2.00 33.90 -22.37
CA GLU A 629 0.60 34.14 -22.03
C GLU A 629 -0.37 33.90 -23.19
N GLU A 630 0.08 33.88 -24.45
CA GLU A 630 -0.82 33.73 -25.60
C GLU A 630 -0.62 32.43 -26.38
N SER A 631 0.57 31.84 -26.35
CA SER A 631 0.92 30.66 -27.15
C SER A 631 1.46 29.51 -26.31
N PRO A 632 1.12 28.25 -26.63
CA PRO A 632 1.72 27.09 -25.95
C PRO A 632 3.16 26.81 -26.39
N ILE A 633 3.59 27.29 -27.56
CA ILE A 633 4.94 27.06 -28.06
C ILE A 633 5.55 28.39 -28.46
N VAL A 634 6.68 28.74 -27.85
CA VAL A 634 7.40 29.99 -28.10
C VAL A 634 8.84 29.68 -28.44
N LEU A 635 9.35 30.21 -29.56
CA LEU A 635 10.71 30.00 -30.03
C LEU A 635 11.45 31.32 -30.26
N TRP A 636 12.77 31.35 -30.08
CA TRP A 636 13.58 32.55 -30.31
C TRP A 636 15.05 32.18 -30.59
N PRO A 637 15.85 33.08 -31.18
CA PRO A 637 17.28 32.84 -31.39
C PRO A 637 18.04 32.83 -30.07
N ASP A 638 19.00 31.91 -29.96
CA ASP A 638 19.96 31.83 -28.87
C ASP A 638 20.93 33.04 -28.90
N GLN A 639 21.11 33.69 -27.75
CA GLN A 639 21.87 34.94 -27.65
C GLN A 639 23.33 34.77 -27.19
N ASN A 640 23.68 33.64 -26.55
CA ASN A 640 25.00 33.50 -25.90
C ASN A 640 26.16 33.31 -26.92
N GLY A 641 25.85 33.04 -28.20
CA GLY A 641 26.84 32.91 -29.29
C GLY A 641 27.03 34.18 -30.14
N GLY A 642 26.39 35.29 -29.76
CA GLY A 642 26.18 36.43 -30.65
C GLY A 642 24.98 36.24 -31.57
N ALA A 643 24.53 37.32 -32.22
CA ALA A 643 23.38 37.25 -33.12
C ALA A 643 23.69 36.33 -34.30
N PRO A 644 22.88 35.27 -34.54
CA PRO A 644 23.11 34.38 -35.67
C PRO A 644 23.04 35.17 -36.98
N THR A 645 23.90 34.80 -37.93
CA THR A 645 23.79 35.35 -39.29
C THR A 645 22.41 35.02 -39.87
N SER A 646 21.87 35.89 -40.74
CA SER A 646 20.57 35.63 -41.40
C SER A 646 20.52 34.24 -42.03
N THR A 647 21.60 33.82 -42.68
CA THR A 647 21.70 32.50 -43.33
C THR A 647 21.64 31.34 -42.34
N ALA A 648 22.33 31.44 -41.20
CA ALA A 648 22.29 30.40 -40.17
C ALA A 648 20.91 30.32 -39.52
N TRP A 649 20.26 31.45 -39.32
CA TRP A 649 18.92 31.51 -38.76
C TRP A 649 17.86 30.96 -39.72
N ASP A 650 17.95 31.26 -41.02
CA ASP A 650 17.06 30.68 -42.03
C ASP A 650 17.23 29.15 -42.13
N ALA A 651 18.47 28.65 -41.99
CA ALA A 651 18.72 27.21 -41.89
C ALA A 651 18.09 26.59 -40.63
N ALA A 652 18.10 27.30 -39.50
CA ALA A 652 17.46 26.86 -38.26
C ALA A 652 15.94 26.77 -38.40
N LYS A 653 15.31 27.79 -39.03
CA LYS A 653 13.87 27.78 -39.33
C LYS A 653 13.50 26.62 -40.26
N HIS A 654 14.30 26.39 -41.30
CA HIS A 654 14.07 25.29 -42.23
C HIS A 654 14.19 23.92 -41.56
N ALA A 655 15.20 23.73 -40.71
CA ALA A 655 15.34 22.52 -39.92
C ALA A 655 14.13 22.33 -38.99
N LEU A 656 13.68 23.38 -38.30
CA LEU A 656 12.51 23.31 -37.44
C LEU A 656 11.23 22.93 -38.21
N ASP A 657 11.01 23.49 -39.40
CA ASP A 657 9.89 23.12 -40.25
C ASP A 657 9.95 21.65 -40.68
N ALA A 658 11.15 21.10 -40.93
CA ALA A 658 11.34 19.71 -41.30
C ALA A 658 11.08 18.72 -40.16
N TYR A 659 11.43 19.11 -38.92
CA TYR A 659 11.23 18.29 -37.72
C TYR A 659 9.93 18.61 -36.97
N TRP A 660 9.09 19.49 -37.48
CA TRP A 660 7.92 20.00 -36.77
C TRP A 660 7.00 18.87 -36.29
N GLY A 661 6.69 18.86 -35.00
CA GLY A 661 5.89 17.81 -34.38
C GLY A 661 6.37 17.47 -32.96
N PRO A 662 5.94 16.32 -32.42
CA PRO A 662 6.25 15.92 -31.05
C PRO A 662 7.74 15.67 -30.80
N ASP A 663 8.55 15.43 -31.84
CA ASP A 663 9.98 15.14 -31.70
C ASP A 663 10.87 16.39 -31.61
N VAL A 664 10.34 17.59 -31.86
CA VAL A 664 11.12 18.85 -31.83
C VAL A 664 11.91 19.03 -30.52
N PRO A 665 11.34 18.85 -29.32
CA PRO A 665 12.12 19.00 -28.08
C PRO A 665 13.32 18.05 -27.99
N ARG A 666 13.16 16.82 -28.49
CA ARG A 666 14.23 15.82 -28.54
C ARG A 666 15.32 16.25 -29.51
N GLN A 667 14.93 16.70 -30.72
CA GLN A 667 15.85 17.18 -31.74
C GLN A 667 16.61 18.45 -31.30
N LEU A 668 15.96 19.37 -30.58
CA LEU A 668 16.62 20.52 -29.97
C LEU A 668 17.67 20.07 -28.93
N SER A 669 17.28 19.16 -28.02
CA SER A 669 18.19 18.61 -27.01
C SER A 669 19.42 17.94 -27.62
N GLU A 670 19.22 17.12 -28.66
CA GLU A 670 20.29 16.47 -29.42
C GLU A 670 21.21 17.49 -30.10
N ALA A 671 20.64 18.50 -30.75
CA ALA A 671 21.42 19.56 -31.40
C ALA A 671 22.29 20.35 -30.40
N TYR A 672 21.75 20.69 -29.22
CA TYR A 672 22.54 21.34 -28.17
C TYR A 672 23.67 20.45 -27.66
N ARG A 673 23.38 19.16 -27.45
CA ARG A 673 24.37 18.16 -27.01
C ARG A 673 25.52 18.05 -28.01
N LEU A 674 25.22 17.92 -29.29
CA LEU A 674 26.22 17.82 -30.35
C LEU A 674 27.06 19.10 -30.48
N ARG A 675 26.44 20.29 -30.42
CA ARG A 675 27.16 21.57 -30.47
C ARG A 675 28.20 21.67 -29.36
N ARG A 676 27.87 21.20 -28.16
CA ARG A 676 28.78 21.25 -27.01
C ARG A 676 29.99 20.33 -27.17
N TRP A 677 29.86 19.23 -27.91
CA TRP A 677 30.96 18.32 -28.21
C TRP A 677 31.84 18.77 -29.38
N GLY A 678 31.65 20.00 -29.85
CA GLY A 678 32.54 20.61 -30.84
C GLY A 678 32.20 20.25 -32.29
N GLU A 679 31.02 19.67 -32.53
CA GLU A 679 30.51 19.59 -33.89
C GLU A 679 30.33 20.99 -34.47
N PRO A 680 30.67 21.23 -35.75
CA PRO A 680 30.55 22.54 -36.37
C PRO A 680 29.12 23.09 -36.25
N GLU A 681 28.94 24.35 -35.84
CA GLU A 681 27.61 24.98 -35.70
C GLU A 681 26.81 24.95 -37.02
N ALA A 682 27.51 25.04 -38.16
CA ALA A 682 26.90 24.97 -39.49
C ALA A 682 26.20 23.62 -39.77
N SER A 683 26.56 22.55 -39.07
CA SER A 683 25.91 21.24 -39.17
C SER A 683 24.75 21.04 -38.18
N LEU A 684 24.48 21.99 -37.29
CA LEU A 684 23.48 21.86 -36.23
C LEU A 684 22.56 23.09 -36.11
N PRO A 685 21.75 23.41 -37.15
CA PRO A 685 20.95 24.64 -37.17
C PRO A 685 19.99 24.79 -35.98
N LEU A 686 19.45 23.68 -35.47
CA LEU A 686 18.54 23.67 -34.32
C LEU A 686 19.20 24.11 -33.00
N ALA A 687 20.53 24.02 -32.88
CA ALA A 687 21.24 24.46 -31.68
C ALA A 687 21.26 26.00 -31.50
N LEU A 688 20.77 26.74 -32.50
CA LEU A 688 20.59 28.20 -32.50
C LEU A 688 19.20 28.64 -32.06
N VAL A 689 18.25 27.71 -31.96
CA VAL A 689 16.88 27.98 -31.52
C VAL A 689 16.83 27.77 -30.01
N ARG A 690 16.10 28.59 -29.27
CA ARG A 690 15.61 28.31 -27.91
C ARG A 690 14.09 28.15 -27.98
N ALA A 691 13.54 27.35 -27.09
CA ALA A 691 12.11 27.10 -27.06
C ALA A 691 11.59 26.92 -25.63
N VAL A 692 10.37 27.43 -25.41
CA VAL A 692 9.45 26.84 -24.44
C VAL A 692 8.45 26.02 -25.23
N TRP A 693 8.27 24.78 -24.82
CA TRP A 693 7.40 23.84 -25.51
C TRP A 693 6.30 23.38 -24.57
N GLU A 694 5.04 23.42 -24.98
CA GLU A 694 3.92 22.79 -24.26
C GLU A 694 3.32 21.71 -25.16
N ASP A 695 3.29 20.47 -24.67
CA ASP A 695 2.66 19.34 -25.35
C ASP A 695 1.42 18.87 -24.59
N ILE A 696 0.68 17.93 -25.17
CA ILE A 696 -0.55 17.40 -24.58
C ILE A 696 -0.30 16.78 -23.19
N PRO A 697 0.70 15.90 -22.99
CA PRO A 697 1.00 15.36 -21.67
C PRO A 697 1.31 16.44 -20.63
N TRP A 698 2.10 17.46 -21.00
CA TRP A 698 2.40 18.60 -20.12
C TRP A 698 1.14 19.37 -19.70
N LEU A 699 0.23 19.65 -20.64
CA LEU A 699 -1.00 20.39 -20.34
C LEU A 699 -1.98 19.60 -19.47
N GLU A 700 -2.11 18.28 -19.70
CA GLU A 700 -2.91 17.41 -18.83
C GLU A 700 -2.30 17.30 -17.42
N PHE A 701 -0.98 17.25 -17.31
CA PHE A 701 -0.27 17.36 -16.03
C PHE A 701 -0.61 18.67 -15.31
N CYS A 702 -0.47 19.82 -15.97
CA CYS A 702 -0.81 21.13 -15.41
C CYS A 702 -2.27 21.20 -14.96
N LYS A 703 -3.19 20.68 -15.76
CA LYS A 703 -4.63 20.65 -15.47
C LYS A 703 -4.95 19.80 -14.25
N SER A 704 -4.32 18.63 -14.11
CA SER A 704 -4.44 17.79 -12.91
C SER A 704 -3.98 18.53 -11.66
N ARG A 705 -2.81 19.18 -11.71
CA ARG A 705 -2.27 19.95 -10.56
C ARG A 705 -3.15 21.14 -10.18
N ASN A 706 -3.62 21.92 -11.17
CA ASN A 706 -4.50 23.06 -10.89
C ASN A 706 -5.86 22.62 -10.29
N ARG A 707 -6.40 21.47 -10.70
CA ARG A 707 -7.61 20.90 -10.09
C ARG A 707 -7.38 20.55 -8.62
N ARG A 708 -6.25 19.91 -8.29
CA ARG A 708 -5.88 19.58 -6.90
C ARG A 708 -5.75 20.85 -6.05
N ALA A 709 -5.06 21.87 -6.55
CA ALA A 709 -4.89 23.14 -5.85
C ALA A 709 -6.24 23.84 -5.61
N ALA A 710 -7.13 23.84 -6.60
CA ALA A 710 -8.47 24.42 -6.48
C ALA A 710 -9.36 23.65 -5.48
N GLY A 711 -9.28 22.32 -5.45
CA GLY A 711 -9.95 21.45 -4.47
C GLY A 711 -9.52 21.78 -3.05
N ALA A 712 -8.19 21.78 -2.81
CA ALA A 712 -7.60 22.13 -1.52
C ALA A 712 -8.04 23.53 -1.02
N ALA A 713 -7.98 24.55 -1.89
CA ALA A 713 -8.39 25.91 -1.55
C ALA A 713 -9.87 26.02 -1.15
N ARG A 714 -10.76 25.26 -1.83
CA ARG A 714 -12.21 25.24 -1.54
C ARG A 714 -12.51 24.61 -0.19
N VAL A 715 -11.73 23.61 0.23
CA VAL A 715 -11.88 22.97 1.54
C VAL A 715 -11.47 23.93 2.66
N THR A 716 -10.34 24.63 2.53
CA THR A 716 -9.90 25.64 3.53
C THR A 716 -10.92 26.76 3.74
N ARG A 717 -11.64 27.21 2.69
CA ARG A 717 -12.67 28.25 2.81
C ARG A 717 -13.96 27.78 3.48
N LYS A 718 -14.26 26.48 3.49
CA LYS A 718 -15.49 25.93 4.09
C LYS A 718 -15.41 25.72 5.59
N ILE A 719 -14.23 25.87 6.20
CA ILE A 719 -14.10 25.87 7.66
C ILE A 719 -14.50 27.28 8.12
N PRO A 720 -15.68 27.48 8.73
CA PRO A 720 -15.99 28.76 9.33
C PRO A 720 -14.94 28.97 10.42
N GLN A 721 -14.13 30.03 10.33
CA GLN A 721 -13.34 30.47 11.46
C GLN A 721 -14.33 30.71 12.59
N ARG A 722 -14.42 29.76 13.54
CA ARG A 722 -15.07 29.99 14.82
C ARG A 722 -14.25 31.10 15.47
N HIS A 723 -14.70 32.34 15.29
CA HIS A 723 -14.26 33.45 16.10
C HIS A 723 -14.44 33.00 17.57
N PRO A 724 -13.38 33.00 18.38
CA PRO A 724 -13.56 32.84 19.81
C PRO A 724 -14.32 34.09 20.26
N ASP A 725 -15.61 33.92 20.53
CA ASP A 725 -16.44 34.98 21.09
C ASP A 725 -15.74 35.53 22.34
N ALA A 726 -15.50 36.84 22.27
CA ALA A 726 -15.03 37.65 23.36
C ALA A 726 -15.92 37.42 24.59
N GLY A 727 -15.34 36.78 25.60
CA GLY A 727 -15.95 36.63 26.92
C GLY A 727 -16.32 38.01 27.46
N LYS A 728 -17.62 38.25 27.60
CA LYS A 728 -18.19 39.37 28.35
C LYS A 728 -17.66 39.34 29.79
N ALA A 729 -16.84 40.31 30.16
CA ALA A 729 -16.58 40.65 31.54
C ALA A 729 -17.84 41.30 32.13
N GLY A 730 -18.45 40.66 33.14
CA GLY A 730 -19.46 41.28 34.00
C GLY A 730 -18.79 42.05 35.16
N PRO A 731 -19.37 43.15 35.65
CA PRO A 731 -18.76 43.96 36.69
C PRO A 731 -18.93 43.32 38.08
N ARG A 732 -17.88 43.43 38.90
CA ARG A 732 -17.95 43.41 40.36
C ARG A 732 -17.78 44.82 40.88
#